data_AF-A0AAD2H5E0-F1
#
_entry.id   AF-A0AAD2H5E0-F1
#
_cell.length_a   1.000
_cell.length_b   1.000
_cell.length_c   1.000
_cell.angle_alpha   90.00
_cell.angle_beta   90.00
_cell.angle_gamma   90.00
#
_symmetry.space_group_name_H-M   'P 1'
#
loop_
_entity.id
_entity.type
_entity.pdbx_description
1 polymer ?
#
loop_
_entity_poly.entity_id
_entity_poly.type
_entity_poly.pdbx_seq_one_letter_code
_entity_poly.pdbx_strand_id
1 'polypeptide(L)'
;RHLLPVPTVMHSVAELKKLTVPQLKALCKEKHINGYSKLSKDAIIQKLTQSDQSEVAATSSLSSLTEISSVLKQSDSQSPLLANSTELNAFESNHSLGLLTLVIHPSIQDAASSREASSYSSICKFSETQKLVSSLRTQDPQPAGKKRKQLVTAEASDKKLKTSYPSLSGKEGTTTTPVISGGSRIPRHVPSDTFPPQQPMTSSVPSRSHNLPPVSIIPVQTTSLAYATNAGPSLPTKRFLPLVVNVKKIANIVQTHLSIPTAAPVKPETTFYLNFPVSGRPPQLIPISLPPSLSQRKRVSQYAILISFVPREDLQNCTLVSRMFRYAVYLSAYHRLCRDFPGQRLSHVVSSCSPLMSNMWPYLSYREQEMTTRKQYFRNSFLGRLYIDAVSEHLWTSPDHERQIVVALRFSLTRLFFDISIGGGRGWKEGQIVNAQPVVENEIWAITIRHTDGATESFHVLEATCEPLATTGISTIPVRADWSAYISRRAVESGSLLDHVSWTNHEEYNLGISRLWLKRVEGDGEVGAAKRDIAERYILACVVANSVSGRWMSSMQMAQESAGLIETVASRPQSNPKVNLFLPVHHHVESVHLTVGRRALHPALAVIQTPSREYYILRDNGMQVGCEEEGVPEVWRKVLGCDFKGCPAEARVTI
;
A
#
# COMPACT_ATOMS: atom_id res chain seq x y z
N ARG A 1 39.48 -16.58 32.81
CA ARG A 1 38.91 -17.68 33.63
C ARG A 1 37.90 -18.42 32.78
N HIS A 2 38.31 -19.47 32.06
CA HIS A 2 37.40 -20.32 31.32
C HIS A 2 36.77 -21.30 32.30
N LEU A 3 35.50 -21.07 32.65
CA LEU A 3 34.71 -22.03 33.43
C LEU A 3 34.25 -23.12 32.46
N LEU A 4 34.62 -24.37 32.76
CA LEU A 4 34.13 -25.54 32.05
C LEU A 4 32.59 -25.61 32.16
N PRO A 5 31.88 -26.03 31.10
CA PRO A 5 30.44 -26.17 31.14
C PRO A 5 30.04 -27.19 32.20
N VAL A 6 29.17 -26.78 33.12
CA VAL A 6 28.58 -27.67 34.13
C VAL A 6 27.65 -28.64 33.38
N PRO A 7 27.75 -29.96 33.61
CA PRO A 7 26.89 -30.93 32.95
C PRO A 7 25.43 -30.66 33.29
N THR A 8 24.63 -30.33 32.28
CA THR A 8 23.18 -30.13 32.42
C THR A 8 22.53 -31.46 32.78
N VAL A 9 22.00 -31.57 34.01
CA VAL A 9 21.30 -32.78 34.46
C VAL A 9 19.95 -32.86 33.75
N MET A 10 19.74 -33.89 32.95
CA MET A 10 18.43 -34.16 32.34
C MET A 10 17.49 -34.81 33.36
N HIS A 11 16.40 -34.11 33.68
CA HIS A 11 15.38 -34.63 34.58
C HIS A 11 14.47 -35.61 33.85
N SER A 12 14.26 -36.79 34.43
CA SER A 12 13.28 -37.73 33.89
C SER A 12 11.85 -37.21 34.11
N VAL A 13 10.90 -37.62 33.27
CA VAL A 13 9.47 -37.24 33.42
C VAL A 13 8.93 -37.63 34.81
N ALA A 14 9.42 -38.74 35.38
CA ALA A 14 9.06 -39.18 36.72
C ALA A 14 9.57 -38.24 37.82
N GLU A 15 10.73 -37.62 37.64
CA GLU A 15 11.28 -36.60 38.56
C GLU A 15 10.50 -35.29 38.45
N LEU A 16 10.21 -34.84 37.22
CA LEU A 16 9.42 -33.62 36.98
C LEU A 16 8.02 -33.72 37.62
N LYS A 17 7.41 -34.91 37.63
CA LYS A 17 6.11 -35.13 38.30
C LYS A 17 6.16 -34.97 39.82
N LYS A 18 7.31 -35.21 40.46
CA LYS A 18 7.51 -35.04 41.91
C LYS A 18 7.68 -33.57 42.31
N LEU A 19 8.04 -32.69 41.38
CA LEU A 19 8.23 -31.27 41.65
C LEU A 19 6.90 -30.53 41.82
N THR A 20 6.93 -29.49 42.65
CA THR A 20 5.81 -28.56 42.84
C THR A 20 5.71 -27.56 41.68
N VAL A 21 4.55 -26.93 41.49
CA VAL A 21 4.37 -25.93 40.43
C VAL A 21 5.39 -24.78 40.53
N PRO A 22 5.72 -24.22 41.71
CA PRO A 22 6.77 -23.20 41.82
C PRO A 22 8.15 -23.69 41.36
N GLN A 23 8.54 -24.93 41.68
CA GLN A 23 9.81 -25.51 41.26
C GLN A 23 9.87 -25.73 39.75
N LEU A 24 8.77 -26.20 39.14
CA LEU A 24 8.67 -26.35 37.70
C LEU A 24 8.74 -25.00 36.96
N LYS A 25 8.12 -23.94 37.51
CA LYS A 25 8.23 -22.58 36.98
C LYS A 25 9.65 -22.02 37.11
N ALA A 26 10.36 -22.33 38.19
CA ALA A 26 11.76 -21.97 38.35
C ALA A 26 12.64 -22.66 37.29
N LEU A 27 12.43 -23.95 37.02
CA LEU A 27 13.11 -24.67 35.94
C LEU A 27 12.82 -24.09 34.55
N CYS A 28 11.56 -23.71 34.26
CA CYS A 28 11.25 -23.03 33.00
C CYS A 28 11.96 -21.67 32.89
N LYS A 29 12.09 -20.94 34.00
CA LYS A 29 12.82 -19.66 34.04
C LYS A 29 14.32 -19.86 33.78
N GLU A 30 14.91 -20.89 34.39
CA GLU A 30 16.32 -21.26 34.22
C GLU A 30 16.63 -21.70 32.78
N LYS A 31 15.73 -22.47 32.16
CA LYS A 31 15.83 -22.88 30.74
C LYS A 31 15.36 -21.81 29.74
N HIS A 32 15.06 -20.59 30.19
CA HIS A 32 14.55 -19.51 29.34
C HIS A 32 13.33 -19.87 28.48
N ILE A 33 12.49 -20.80 28.94
CA ILE A 33 11.24 -21.17 28.26
C ILE A 33 10.23 -20.05 28.53
N ASN A 34 9.62 -19.45 27.51
CA ASN A 34 8.64 -18.37 27.71
C ASN A 34 7.20 -18.89 27.83
N GLY A 35 6.29 -18.11 28.43
CA GLY A 35 4.84 -18.41 28.45
C GLY A 35 4.40 -19.59 29.32
N TYR A 36 5.11 -19.90 30.41
CA TYR A 36 4.74 -20.98 31.36
C TYR A 36 3.90 -20.50 32.55
N SER A 37 3.80 -19.19 32.79
CA SER A 37 3.22 -18.62 34.03
C SER A 37 1.75 -18.96 34.25
N LYS A 38 0.98 -19.22 33.18
CA LYS A 38 -0.46 -19.54 33.21
C LYS A 38 -0.77 -21.02 32.94
N LEU A 39 0.25 -21.86 32.77
CA LEU A 39 0.07 -23.27 32.45
C LEU A 39 -0.23 -24.10 33.71
N SER A 40 -1.06 -25.15 33.54
CA SER A 40 -1.26 -26.17 34.56
C SER A 40 0.02 -27.00 34.78
N LYS A 41 0.13 -27.71 35.90
CA LYS A 41 1.33 -28.52 36.24
C LYS A 41 1.74 -29.45 35.10
N ASP A 42 0.78 -30.18 34.53
CA ASP A 42 1.04 -31.15 33.46
C ASP A 42 1.48 -30.46 32.15
N ALA A 43 0.91 -29.29 31.84
CA ALA A 43 1.30 -28.50 30.67
C ALA A 43 2.72 -27.91 30.81
N ILE A 44 3.15 -27.55 32.03
CA ILE A 44 4.53 -27.12 32.31
C ILE A 44 5.51 -28.29 32.11
N ILE A 45 5.17 -29.48 32.61
CA ILE A 45 6.00 -30.69 32.44
C ILE A 45 6.14 -31.03 30.95
N GLN A 46 5.04 -31.02 30.20
CA GLN A 46 5.06 -31.29 28.76
C GLN A 46 5.96 -30.29 28.01
N LYS A 47 5.91 -29.01 28.37
CA LYS A 47 6.72 -27.96 27.75
C LYS A 47 8.22 -28.11 28.06
N LEU A 48 8.56 -28.51 29.29
CA LEU A 48 9.95 -28.84 29.67
C LEU A 48 10.48 -30.05 28.88
N THR A 49 9.67 -31.10 28.73
CA THR A 49 10.07 -32.29 27.95
C THR A 49 10.23 -32.00 26.46
N GLN A 50 9.38 -31.14 25.88
CA GLN A 50 9.51 -30.71 24.48
C GLN A 50 10.77 -29.87 24.25
N SER A 51 11.12 -28.99 25.20
CA SER A 51 12.35 -28.19 25.11
C SER A 51 13.61 -29.07 25.06
N ASP A 52 13.64 -30.14 25.87
CA ASP A 52 14.76 -31.07 25.92
C ASP A 52 14.90 -31.90 24.62
N GLN A 53 13.78 -32.19 23.94
CA GLN A 53 13.80 -32.86 22.64
C GLN A 53 14.29 -31.95 21.51
N SER A 54 13.95 -30.65 21.56
CA SER A 54 14.42 -29.67 20.57
C SER A 54 15.95 -29.43 20.64
N GLU A 55 16.54 -29.43 21.84
CA GLU A 55 18.01 -29.28 21.98
C GLU A 55 18.78 -30.51 21.44
N VAL A 56 18.26 -31.72 21.66
CA VAL A 56 18.86 -32.96 21.13
C VAL A 56 18.74 -33.02 19.60
N ALA A 57 17.61 -32.56 19.02
CA ALA A 57 17.44 -32.48 17.57
C ALA A 57 18.40 -31.46 16.93
N ALA A 58 18.60 -30.30 17.57
CA ALA A 58 19.52 -29.27 17.09
C ALA A 58 20.99 -29.73 17.11
N THR A 59 21.41 -30.46 18.15
CA THR A 59 22.78 -31.02 18.23
C THR A 59 23.01 -32.17 17.25
N SER A 60 22.01 -33.01 17.00
CA SER A 60 22.08 -34.09 16.00
C SER A 60 22.23 -33.56 14.56
N SER A 61 21.66 -32.38 14.28
CA SER A 61 21.71 -31.74 12.96
C SER A 61 23.09 -31.14 12.62
N LEU A 62 23.90 -30.80 13.64
CA LEU A 62 25.26 -30.31 13.43
C LEU A 62 26.28 -31.43 13.15
N SER A 63 26.03 -32.66 13.61
CA SER A 63 26.95 -33.79 13.40
C SER A 63 26.98 -34.28 11.94
N SER A 64 25.90 -34.08 11.18
CA SER A 64 25.80 -34.47 9.76
C SER A 64 26.48 -33.50 8.77
N LEU A 65 26.98 -32.35 9.23
CA LEU A 65 27.67 -31.37 8.37
C LEU A 65 29.21 -31.53 8.35
N THR A 66 29.76 -32.43 9.17
CA THR A 66 31.21 -32.67 9.26
C THR A 66 31.75 -33.76 8.33
N GLU A 67 30.89 -34.50 7.60
CA GLU A 67 31.30 -35.63 6.75
C GLU A 67 31.53 -35.28 5.26
N ILE A 68 31.31 -34.04 4.83
CA ILE A 68 31.42 -33.66 3.40
C ILE A 68 32.80 -33.02 3.05
N SER A 69 33.67 -32.76 4.03
CA SER A 69 34.96 -32.06 3.79
C SER A 69 36.19 -32.95 3.55
N SER A 70 36.04 -34.27 3.38
CA SER A 70 37.20 -35.19 3.25
C SER A 70 37.49 -35.73 1.84
N VAL A 71 36.88 -35.19 0.79
CA VAL A 71 37.15 -35.65 -0.59
C VAL A 71 37.53 -34.46 -1.49
N LEU A 72 38.80 -34.04 -1.45
CA LEU A 72 39.54 -33.38 -2.55
C LEU A 72 40.86 -32.78 -2.03
N LYS A 73 41.91 -33.60 -1.86
CA LYS A 73 43.33 -33.15 -1.98
C LYS A 73 44.24 -34.35 -2.29
N GLN A 74 44.63 -34.50 -3.56
CA GLN A 74 45.84 -35.22 -3.99
C GLN A 74 46.36 -34.58 -5.29
N SER A 75 47.70 -34.64 -5.47
CA SER A 75 48.56 -34.08 -6.54
C SER A 75 48.80 -32.56 -6.48
N ASP A 76 50.01 -32.00 -6.56
CA ASP A 76 51.33 -32.56 -6.84
C ASP A 76 52.48 -31.71 -6.25
N SER A 77 53.65 -32.33 -6.22
CA SER A 77 54.90 -31.88 -5.60
C SER A 77 55.78 -31.07 -6.57
N GLN A 78 56.56 -30.10 -6.07
CA GLN A 78 58.04 -30.00 -6.22
C GLN A 78 58.61 -28.64 -5.72
N SER A 79 59.64 -28.74 -4.87
CA SER A 79 60.53 -27.71 -4.29
C SER A 79 61.66 -27.31 -5.29
N PRO A 80 62.74 -26.52 -4.97
CA PRO A 80 63.17 -25.96 -3.68
C PRO A 80 63.88 -24.56 -3.63
N LEU A 81 64.10 -24.10 -2.38
CA LEU A 81 65.22 -23.29 -1.81
C LEU A 81 65.43 -21.80 -2.16
N LEU A 82 65.32 -20.91 -1.16
CA LEU A 82 66.46 -20.27 -0.48
C LEU A 82 66.00 -19.33 0.67
N ALA A 83 66.91 -19.17 1.63
CA ALA A 83 66.76 -18.53 2.94
C ALA A 83 66.69 -16.99 2.92
N ASN A 84 65.99 -16.39 3.90
CA ASN A 84 66.64 -15.60 4.96
C ASN A 84 65.63 -14.99 5.94
N SER A 85 66.07 -15.01 7.19
CA SER A 85 65.55 -14.37 8.40
C SER A 85 65.40 -12.84 8.25
N THR A 86 64.48 -12.20 9.00
CA THR A 86 64.77 -11.21 10.07
C THR A 86 63.46 -10.78 10.77
N GLU A 87 63.40 -11.06 12.06
CA GLU A 87 62.84 -10.33 13.21
C GLU A 87 61.81 -9.17 13.13
N LEU A 88 60.91 -9.24 14.14
CA LEU A 88 60.37 -8.20 15.04
C LEU A 88 59.03 -7.47 14.75
N ASN A 89 58.13 -7.71 15.72
CA ASN A 89 57.21 -6.79 16.40
C ASN A 89 55.91 -6.31 15.73
N ALA A 90 54.82 -6.93 16.21
CA ALA A 90 53.65 -6.33 16.86
C ALA A 90 53.23 -4.92 16.43
N PHE A 91 52.05 -4.81 15.79
CA PHE A 91 51.17 -3.66 15.94
C PHE A 91 49.68 -4.07 15.81
N GLU A 92 48.91 -3.62 16.80
CA GLU A 92 47.46 -3.70 16.91
C GLU A 92 46.78 -2.96 15.75
N SER A 93 45.73 -3.56 15.20
CA SER A 93 44.96 -3.01 14.09
C SER A 93 43.80 -2.15 14.58
N ASN A 94 43.97 -0.83 14.55
CA ASN A 94 42.88 0.14 14.51
C ASN A 94 42.74 0.64 13.06
N HIS A 95 41.69 0.21 12.35
CA HIS A 95 41.36 0.77 11.03
C HIS A 95 40.31 1.87 11.16
N SER A 96 40.81 3.10 11.10
CA SER A 96 40.07 4.33 10.82
C SER A 96 39.77 4.41 9.31
N LEU A 97 38.53 4.75 8.97
CA LEU A 97 38.06 4.99 7.60
C LEU A 97 38.38 6.44 7.19
N GLY A 98 39.35 6.61 6.30
CA GLY A 98 39.63 7.88 5.64
C GLY A 98 38.66 8.15 4.48
N LEU A 99 37.99 9.29 4.55
CA LEU A 99 37.24 9.93 3.47
C LEU A 99 38.18 10.34 2.33
N LEU A 100 37.92 9.87 1.10
CA LEU A 100 38.54 10.40 -0.12
C LEU A 100 37.54 11.28 -0.87
N THR A 101 37.90 12.56 -0.96
CA THR A 101 37.28 13.59 -1.81
C THR A 101 37.74 13.37 -3.25
N LEU A 102 36.81 13.00 -4.14
CA LEU A 102 37.08 12.83 -5.58
C LEU A 102 36.75 14.12 -6.34
N VAL A 103 37.81 14.83 -6.72
CA VAL A 103 37.79 15.88 -7.75
C VAL A 103 37.76 15.18 -9.11
N ILE A 104 36.73 15.43 -9.92
CA ILE A 104 36.61 14.89 -11.28
C ILE A 104 37.01 15.99 -12.28
N HIS A 105 38.04 15.69 -13.09
CA HIS A 105 38.32 16.38 -14.34
C HIS A 105 38.26 15.32 -15.47
N PRO A 106 37.62 15.59 -16.62
CA PRO A 106 37.46 14.59 -17.66
C PRO A 106 38.69 14.56 -18.59
N SER A 107 39.16 13.36 -18.89
CA SER A 107 40.03 13.10 -20.05
C SER A 107 39.43 11.93 -20.83
N ILE A 108 39.21 12.19 -22.11
CA ILE A 108 38.69 11.29 -23.13
C ILE A 108 39.81 10.33 -23.53
N GLN A 109 39.55 9.02 -23.57
CA GLN A 109 40.08 8.12 -24.59
C GLN A 109 39.34 6.77 -24.60
N ASP A 110 39.13 6.30 -25.82
CA ASP A 110 38.33 5.16 -26.25
C ASP A 110 38.79 3.81 -25.69
N ALA A 111 37.82 2.95 -25.37
CA ALA A 111 37.98 1.50 -25.51
C ALA A 111 36.60 0.86 -25.70
N ALA A 112 36.36 0.38 -26.92
CA ALA A 112 35.24 -0.48 -27.28
C ALA A 112 35.32 -1.78 -26.46
N SER A 113 34.22 -2.15 -25.80
CA SER A 113 33.98 -3.52 -25.37
C SER A 113 32.51 -3.86 -25.51
N SER A 114 32.30 -4.99 -26.20
CA SER A 114 31.07 -5.63 -26.59
C SER A 114 30.12 -5.86 -25.42
N ARG A 115 28.90 -5.32 -25.51
CA ARG A 115 27.75 -5.78 -24.74
C ARG A 115 26.91 -6.70 -25.62
N GLU A 116 26.78 -7.94 -25.18
CA GLU A 116 25.87 -8.94 -25.72
C GLU A 116 24.43 -8.44 -25.64
N ALA A 117 23.79 -8.33 -26.81
CA ALA A 117 22.39 -7.98 -26.94
C ALA A 117 21.54 -9.21 -26.59
N SER A 118 21.01 -9.23 -25.36
CA SER A 118 19.91 -10.12 -24.99
C SER A 118 18.64 -9.71 -25.73
N SER A 119 18.08 -10.66 -26.49
CA SER A 119 16.88 -10.60 -27.31
C SER A 119 15.68 -9.93 -26.61
N TYR A 120 15.32 -8.73 -27.05
CA TYR A 120 13.99 -8.14 -26.91
C TYR A 120 13.38 -7.98 -28.32
N SER A 121 12.92 -9.09 -28.90
CA SER A 121 12.05 -9.07 -30.08
C SER A 121 10.60 -9.34 -29.66
N SER A 122 9.99 -8.33 -29.06
CA SER A 122 8.52 -8.21 -29.02
C SER A 122 8.17 -6.79 -29.44
N ILE A 123 8.38 -6.56 -30.72
CA ILE A 123 7.89 -5.38 -31.43
C ILE A 123 6.36 -5.49 -31.44
N CYS A 124 5.69 -4.51 -30.83
CA CYS A 124 4.25 -4.28 -31.00
C CYS A 124 3.95 -4.17 -32.50
N LYS A 125 3.44 -5.25 -33.10
CA LYS A 125 2.82 -5.22 -34.42
C LYS A 125 1.46 -4.56 -34.28
N PHE A 126 1.42 -3.23 -34.26
CA PHE A 126 0.19 -2.50 -34.58
C PHE A 126 0.12 -2.43 -36.10
N SER A 127 -0.61 -3.37 -36.71
CA SER A 127 -0.88 -3.34 -38.14
C SER A 127 -1.78 -2.15 -38.46
N GLU A 128 -1.26 -1.32 -39.35
CA GLU A 128 -1.86 -0.13 -39.95
C GLU A 128 -3.11 -0.50 -40.78
N THR A 129 -4.30 -0.57 -40.16
CA THR A 129 -5.58 -0.61 -40.88
C THR A 129 -6.13 0.80 -41.08
N GLN A 130 -5.60 1.50 -42.08
CA GLN A 130 -6.33 2.57 -42.78
C GLN A 130 -6.00 2.50 -44.27
N LYS A 131 -6.83 1.77 -45.03
CA LYS A 131 -7.10 1.96 -46.47
C LYS A 131 -8.02 0.84 -46.97
N LEU A 132 -9.33 1.12 -47.08
CA LEU A 132 -10.24 0.61 -48.12
C LEU A 132 -11.68 1.06 -47.83
N VAL A 133 -12.04 2.26 -48.30
CA VAL A 133 -13.43 2.58 -48.67
C VAL A 133 -13.36 3.26 -50.03
N SER A 134 -13.31 2.44 -51.07
CA SER A 134 -13.74 2.81 -52.42
C SER A 134 -13.79 1.56 -53.31
N SER A 135 -14.96 1.34 -53.89
CA SER A 135 -15.27 0.36 -54.94
C SER A 135 -15.15 -1.12 -54.59
N LEU A 136 -16.30 -1.79 -54.45
CA LEU A 136 -16.65 -2.90 -55.34
C LEU A 136 -18.17 -3.11 -55.38
N ARG A 137 -18.66 -3.02 -56.61
CA ARG A 137 -20.02 -3.27 -57.09
C ARG A 137 -19.95 -4.60 -57.83
N THR A 138 -20.59 -5.65 -57.34
CA THR A 138 -20.95 -6.88 -58.10
C THR A 138 -21.88 -7.69 -57.19
N GLN A 139 -23.19 -7.62 -57.44
CA GLN A 139 -24.00 -8.69 -58.05
C GLN A 139 -24.06 -9.97 -57.22
N ASP A 140 -25.19 -10.15 -56.52
CA ASP A 140 -25.66 -11.46 -56.07
C ASP A 140 -26.90 -11.87 -56.88
N PRO A 141 -27.06 -13.17 -57.17
CA PRO A 141 -28.14 -13.68 -58.00
C PRO A 141 -29.42 -13.91 -57.19
N GLN A 142 -30.54 -13.65 -57.86
CA GLN A 142 -31.89 -14.05 -57.45
C GLN A 142 -32.01 -15.57 -57.26
N PRO A 143 -33.02 -15.99 -56.48
CA PRO A 143 -34.04 -16.82 -57.11
C PRO A 143 -35.47 -16.30 -56.92
N ALA A 144 -36.26 -16.52 -57.97
CA ALA A 144 -37.70 -16.36 -58.10
C ALA A 144 -38.48 -17.10 -56.99
N GLY A 145 -39.71 -16.74 -56.61
CA GLY A 145 -40.64 -15.74 -57.11
C GLY A 145 -42.04 -15.95 -56.49
N LYS A 146 -43.01 -15.19 -57.02
CA LYS A 146 -44.49 -15.39 -56.97
C LYS A 146 -45.23 -15.00 -55.67
N LYS A 147 -45.83 -13.78 -55.66
CA LYS A 147 -47.28 -13.50 -55.91
C LYS A 147 -47.80 -12.25 -55.16
N ARG A 148 -48.01 -11.19 -55.96
CA ARG A 148 -49.16 -10.24 -56.03
C ARG A 148 -50.30 -10.36 -54.98
N LYS A 149 -50.55 -9.27 -54.23
CA LYS A 149 -51.83 -8.50 -54.06
C LYS A 149 -51.63 -7.42 -52.98
N GLN A 150 -51.66 -6.14 -53.35
CA GLN A 150 -52.78 -5.18 -53.22
C GLN A 150 -53.01 -4.58 -51.81
N LEU A 151 -52.52 -3.34 -51.66
CA LEU A 151 -53.12 -2.12 -51.08
C LEU A 151 -54.50 -2.28 -50.39
N VAL A 152 -54.64 -1.81 -49.12
CA VAL A 152 -55.67 -0.86 -48.60
C VAL A 152 -55.26 -0.40 -47.17
N THR A 153 -55.60 0.87 -46.91
CA THR A 153 -55.45 1.78 -45.76
C THR A 153 -56.14 1.42 -44.43
N ALA A 154 -55.65 2.07 -43.35
CA ALA A 154 -56.39 2.80 -42.28
C ALA A 154 -56.23 2.35 -40.80
N GLU A 155 -55.76 3.32 -40.01
CA GLU A 155 -56.24 3.82 -38.69
C GLU A 155 -56.25 2.96 -37.39
N ALA A 156 -55.51 3.52 -36.41
CA ALA A 156 -55.85 3.82 -35.01
C ALA A 156 -56.62 2.81 -34.14
N SER A 157 -56.07 2.47 -32.98
CA SER A 157 -56.49 3.04 -31.66
C SER A 157 -55.97 2.24 -30.46
N ASP A 158 -55.80 2.98 -29.36
CA ASP A 158 -55.37 2.63 -28.02
C ASP A 158 -55.89 1.32 -27.42
N LYS A 159 -55.08 0.72 -26.51
CA LYS A 159 -55.58 0.28 -25.19
C LYS A 159 -54.47 -0.01 -24.17
N LYS A 160 -54.64 0.65 -23.02
CA LYS A 160 -53.97 0.54 -21.73
C LYS A 160 -53.87 -0.91 -21.23
N LEU A 161 -52.68 -1.28 -20.72
CA LEU A 161 -52.46 -2.42 -19.83
C LEU A 161 -52.58 -1.97 -18.37
N LYS A 162 -53.44 -2.63 -17.60
CA LYS A 162 -53.66 -2.44 -16.16
C LYS A 162 -53.25 -3.72 -15.45
N THR A 163 -52.21 -3.63 -14.62
CA THR A 163 -51.62 -4.70 -13.83
C THR A 163 -52.45 -4.93 -12.55
N SER A 164 -52.82 -6.18 -12.26
CA SER A 164 -53.55 -6.58 -11.05
C SER A 164 -52.73 -7.54 -10.18
N TYR A 165 -52.63 -7.22 -8.89
CA TYR A 165 -52.22 -8.11 -7.80
C TYR A 165 -53.29 -9.18 -7.50
N PRO A 166 -52.95 -10.32 -6.89
CA PRO A 166 -53.92 -11.13 -6.16
C PRO A 166 -53.74 -11.04 -4.65
N SER A 167 -54.87 -10.79 -3.98
CA SER A 167 -55.08 -10.86 -2.54
C SER A 167 -55.65 -12.23 -2.12
N LEU A 168 -55.33 -12.60 -0.89
CA LEU A 168 -55.85 -13.72 -0.11
C LEU A 168 -57.39 -13.80 -0.04
N SER A 169 -57.93 -15.01 -0.03
CA SER A 169 -59.08 -15.40 0.81
C SER A 169 -59.16 -16.93 0.93
N GLY A 170 -59.42 -17.42 2.14
CA GLY A 170 -59.41 -18.84 2.49
C GLY A 170 -60.77 -19.54 2.33
N LYS A 171 -60.78 -20.84 2.65
CA LYS A 171 -61.95 -21.56 3.18
C LYS A 171 -61.55 -22.91 3.77
N GLU A 172 -62.37 -23.32 4.72
CA GLU A 172 -62.25 -24.36 5.74
C GLU A 172 -62.33 -25.81 5.22
N GLY A 173 -61.90 -26.77 6.05
CA GLY A 173 -62.75 -27.93 6.37
C GLY A 173 -62.30 -29.34 6.00
N THR A 174 -61.70 -30.02 7.00
CA THR A 174 -62.01 -31.40 7.46
C THR A 174 -61.45 -32.67 6.76
N THR A 175 -60.77 -33.47 7.61
CA THR A 175 -60.71 -34.96 7.70
C THR A 175 -59.93 -35.78 6.66
N THR A 176 -58.78 -36.35 7.05
CA THR A 176 -58.61 -37.77 7.46
C THR A 176 -57.14 -38.12 7.75
N THR A 177 -56.94 -38.97 8.77
CA THR A 177 -55.70 -39.59 9.29
C THR A 177 -55.30 -40.86 8.49
N PRO A 178 -54.06 -41.39 8.61
CA PRO A 178 -53.65 -42.34 9.68
C PRO A 178 -52.25 -42.02 10.27
N VAL A 179 -51.97 -42.10 11.59
CA VAL A 179 -51.73 -43.25 12.49
C VAL A 179 -50.43 -44.04 12.23
N ILE A 180 -49.52 -44.01 13.22
CA ILE A 180 -48.57 -45.01 13.79
C ILE A 180 -47.43 -44.18 14.47
N SER A 181 -47.49 -43.90 15.78
CA SER A 181 -46.91 -44.65 16.93
C SER A 181 -45.37 -44.68 16.96
N GLY A 182 -44.65 -44.30 18.02
CA GLY A 182 -45.01 -43.88 19.37
C GLY A 182 -43.79 -43.60 20.27
N GLY A 183 -44.08 -43.22 21.54
CA GLY A 183 -43.17 -43.21 22.70
C GLY A 183 -42.23 -41.98 22.78
N SER A 184 -42.13 -41.17 23.83
CA SER A 184 -42.43 -41.35 25.25
C SER A 184 -42.64 -39.97 25.90
N ARG A 185 -43.60 -39.87 26.84
CA ARG A 185 -43.87 -38.69 27.69
C ARG A 185 -43.27 -38.94 29.08
N ILE A 186 -42.88 -37.87 29.77
CA ILE A 186 -43.33 -37.47 31.14
C ILE A 186 -42.73 -36.08 31.48
N PRO A 187 -43.40 -35.25 32.31
CA PRO A 187 -43.58 -33.82 32.06
C PRO A 187 -42.93 -32.87 33.10
N ARG A 188 -42.82 -31.59 32.75
CA ARG A 188 -42.68 -30.48 33.71
C ARG A 188 -43.90 -29.56 33.63
N HIS A 189 -44.63 -29.49 34.74
CA HIS A 189 -45.63 -28.47 35.02
C HIS A 189 -44.94 -27.17 35.46
N VAL A 190 -45.39 -26.04 34.92
CA VAL A 190 -45.27 -24.69 35.47
C VAL A 190 -46.68 -24.10 35.49
N PRO A 191 -47.16 -23.47 36.57
CA PRO A 191 -48.37 -22.66 36.55
C PRO A 191 -48.09 -21.20 36.19
N SER A 192 -49.06 -20.65 35.46
CA SER A 192 -49.25 -19.27 35.04
C SER A 192 -49.50 -18.28 36.18
N ASP A 193 -49.08 -17.02 35.97
CA ASP A 193 -49.75 -15.79 36.44
C ASP A 193 -49.32 -14.66 35.47
N THR A 194 -50.12 -14.24 34.48
CA THR A 194 -51.27 -13.30 34.49
C THR A 194 -50.93 -11.89 35.01
N PHE A 195 -50.58 -10.97 34.09
CA PHE A 195 -50.80 -9.52 34.25
C PHE A 195 -51.12 -8.87 32.87
N PRO A 196 -51.98 -7.81 32.83
CA PRO A 196 -52.65 -7.33 31.61
C PRO A 196 -51.89 -6.21 30.86
N PRO A 197 -52.27 -5.90 29.61
CA PRO A 197 -51.61 -4.88 28.79
C PRO A 197 -52.21 -3.49 29.00
N GLN A 198 -51.35 -2.47 29.17
CA GLN A 198 -51.75 -1.06 29.06
C GLN A 198 -51.27 -0.48 27.73
N GLN A 199 -52.23 0.07 26.98
CA GLN A 199 -52.03 0.85 25.75
C GLN A 199 -51.75 2.33 26.05
N PRO A 200 -51.20 3.08 25.07
CA PRO A 200 -50.55 4.36 25.30
C PRO A 200 -51.51 5.54 25.21
N MET A 201 -51.30 6.54 26.09
CA MET A 201 -51.96 7.83 26.00
C MET A 201 -51.25 8.77 25.03
N THR A 202 -52.08 9.38 24.21
CA THR A 202 -51.88 10.55 23.37
C THR A 202 -51.42 11.78 24.14
N SER A 203 -50.43 12.52 23.61
CA SER A 203 -50.31 13.96 23.85
C SER A 203 -49.94 14.69 22.54
N SER A 204 -50.91 15.49 22.10
CA SER A 204 -50.85 16.51 21.06
C SER A 204 -50.18 17.79 21.57
N VAL A 205 -49.65 18.62 20.64
CA VAL A 205 -49.49 20.12 20.63
C VAL A 205 -48.11 20.54 20.04
N PRO A 206 -47.97 21.64 19.27
CA PRO A 206 -48.70 22.09 18.08
C PRO A 206 -47.77 22.40 16.88
N SER A 207 -48.34 22.52 15.68
CA SER A 207 -47.67 22.93 14.46
C SER A 207 -47.25 24.41 14.48
N ARG A 208 -45.98 24.71 14.19
CA ARG A 208 -45.50 26.07 13.92
C ARG A 208 -44.96 26.13 12.48
N SER A 209 -45.74 26.79 11.63
CA SER A 209 -45.40 27.14 10.25
C SER A 209 -44.26 28.17 10.22
N HIS A 210 -43.15 27.83 9.55
CA HIS A 210 -42.13 28.81 9.17
C HIS A 210 -42.09 28.95 7.66
N ASN A 211 -42.34 30.19 7.25
CA ASN A 211 -42.33 30.70 5.89
C ASN A 211 -40.95 30.56 5.24
N LEU A 212 -40.94 30.13 3.98
CA LEU A 212 -39.80 30.21 3.07
C LEU A 212 -39.61 31.68 2.61
N PRO A 213 -38.38 32.22 2.57
CA PRO A 213 -38.09 33.44 1.84
C PRO A 213 -37.81 33.17 0.36
N PRO A 214 -38.04 34.16 -0.52
CA PRO A 214 -38.01 33.99 -1.97
C PRO A 214 -36.58 33.94 -2.54
N VAL A 215 -36.45 33.12 -3.58
CA VAL A 215 -35.29 32.98 -4.46
C VAL A 215 -35.01 34.31 -5.17
N SER A 216 -33.82 34.88 -4.94
CA SER A 216 -33.30 36.03 -5.67
C SER A 216 -32.50 35.57 -6.88
N ILE A 217 -32.91 36.06 -8.04
CA ILE A 217 -32.31 35.84 -9.37
C ILE A 217 -31.04 36.68 -9.46
N ILE A 218 -29.89 36.03 -9.64
CA ILE A 218 -28.60 36.69 -9.93
C ILE A 218 -28.50 36.86 -11.46
N PRO A 219 -28.31 38.10 -11.98
CA PRO A 219 -28.07 38.30 -13.40
C PRO A 219 -26.60 38.02 -13.75
N VAL A 220 -26.44 37.26 -14.84
CA VAL A 220 -25.20 37.01 -15.56
C VAL A 220 -24.67 38.33 -16.12
N GLN A 221 -23.46 38.75 -15.72
CA GLN A 221 -22.71 39.80 -16.39
C GLN A 221 -21.47 39.21 -17.06
N THR A 222 -21.50 39.26 -18.39
CA THR A 222 -20.41 39.11 -19.33
C THR A 222 -19.32 40.17 -19.11
N THR A 223 -18.09 39.74 -18.86
CA THR A 223 -16.90 40.61 -18.90
C THR A 223 -16.21 40.47 -20.25
N SER A 224 -16.27 41.55 -21.05
CA SER A 224 -15.44 41.77 -22.24
C SER A 224 -14.25 42.66 -21.90
N LEU A 225 -13.10 42.31 -22.49
CA LEU A 225 -11.83 43.05 -22.49
C LEU A 225 -11.96 44.49 -23.02
N ALA A 226 -11.28 45.43 -22.34
CA ALA A 226 -10.76 46.64 -22.96
C ALA A 226 -9.50 47.15 -22.23
N TYR A 227 -8.59 47.70 -23.02
CA TYR A 227 -7.21 48.11 -22.74
C TYR A 227 -7.10 49.59 -22.30
N ALA A 228 -5.96 49.93 -21.65
CA ALA A 228 -5.31 51.27 -21.53
C ALA A 228 -6.00 52.30 -20.58
N THR A 229 -5.36 53.21 -19.83
CA THR A 229 -3.97 53.69 -19.64
C THR A 229 -3.92 54.63 -18.41
N ASN A 230 -2.80 54.62 -17.68
CA ASN A 230 -2.09 55.69 -16.93
C ASN A 230 -2.78 56.89 -16.21
N ALA A 231 -2.25 57.11 -15.00
CA ALA A 231 -1.84 58.38 -14.35
C ALA A 231 -2.78 59.12 -13.37
N GLY A 232 -2.31 59.22 -12.12
CA GLY A 232 -2.13 60.52 -11.44
C GLY A 232 -3.05 60.83 -10.23
N PRO A 233 -2.54 61.47 -9.15
CA PRO A 233 -3.12 61.38 -7.81
C PRO A 233 -3.91 62.63 -7.38
N SER A 234 -4.91 62.44 -6.51
CA SER A 234 -5.37 63.52 -5.61
C SER A 234 -6.04 62.97 -4.33
N LEU A 235 -5.64 63.57 -3.21
CA LEU A 235 -6.23 63.56 -1.86
C LEU A 235 -6.37 65.05 -1.46
N PRO A 236 -7.04 65.47 -0.37
CA PRO A 236 -7.96 64.76 0.54
C PRO A 236 -9.24 65.56 0.88
N THR A 237 -10.26 64.94 1.49
CA THR A 237 -11.18 65.65 2.42
C THR A 237 -11.62 64.73 3.56
N LYS A 238 -11.44 65.23 4.78
CA LYS A 238 -11.71 64.57 6.07
C LYS A 238 -13.18 64.76 6.46
N ARG A 239 -13.82 63.75 7.08
CA ARG A 239 -14.77 63.98 8.19
C ARG A 239 -15.00 62.74 9.07
N PHE A 240 -14.57 62.86 10.33
CA PHE A 240 -15.00 62.25 11.60
C PHE A 240 -15.47 60.78 11.67
N LEU A 241 -14.65 59.96 12.34
CA LEU A 241 -15.10 58.86 13.20
C LEU A 241 -14.34 58.93 14.56
N PRO A 242 -15.03 58.68 15.69
CA PRO A 242 -14.54 58.94 17.05
C PRO A 242 -13.46 57.96 17.53
N LEU A 243 -12.46 58.51 18.24
CA LEU A 243 -11.35 57.79 18.89
C LEU A 243 -11.84 56.96 20.09
N VAL A 244 -11.56 55.66 20.08
CA VAL A 244 -11.52 54.80 21.27
C VAL A 244 -10.06 54.71 21.75
N VAL A 245 -9.90 54.82 23.06
CA VAL A 245 -8.66 55.12 23.79
C VAL A 245 -7.62 54.00 23.68
N ASN A 246 -6.39 54.42 23.41
CA ASN A 246 -5.16 53.64 23.34
C ASN A 246 -4.47 53.62 24.72
N VAL A 247 -4.20 52.44 25.28
CA VAL A 247 -3.41 52.28 26.51
C VAL A 247 -2.19 51.41 26.22
N LYS A 248 -1.15 52.02 25.62
CA LYS A 248 0.25 51.66 25.86
C LYS A 248 1.13 52.88 25.57
N LYS A 249 1.56 53.61 26.60
CA LYS A 249 2.71 54.51 26.48
C LYS A 249 3.33 54.97 27.82
N ILE A 250 3.60 54.05 28.74
CA ILE A 250 4.65 54.27 29.76
C ILE A 250 5.32 52.92 30.03
N ALA A 251 6.33 52.58 29.24
CA ALA A 251 7.44 51.67 29.60
C ALA A 251 8.32 51.49 28.36
N ASN A 252 9.06 52.54 28.00
CA ASN A 252 10.30 52.41 27.27
C ASN A 252 11.34 53.10 28.14
N ILE A 253 12.38 52.39 28.54
CA ILE A 253 13.80 52.78 28.48
C ILE A 253 14.58 51.73 29.30
N VAL A 254 15.64 51.21 28.68
CA VAL A 254 16.58 50.15 29.12
C VAL A 254 16.16 48.71 28.83
N GLN A 255 16.48 48.24 27.61
CA GLN A 255 17.23 46.98 27.40
C GLN A 255 17.59 46.82 25.92
N THR A 256 18.79 47.27 25.57
CA THR A 256 19.51 46.83 24.38
C THR A 256 20.02 45.41 24.63
N HIS A 257 19.29 44.39 24.18
CA HIS A 257 19.81 43.03 24.05
C HIS A 257 19.54 42.48 22.65
N LEU A 258 20.63 42.02 22.05
CA LEU A 258 20.79 41.21 20.84
C LEU A 258 19.54 40.41 20.44
N SER A 259 18.89 40.83 19.35
CA SER A 259 17.86 40.06 18.67
C SER A 259 18.51 38.86 17.99
N ILE A 260 18.42 37.70 18.64
CA ILE A 260 18.69 36.38 18.05
C ILE A 260 17.67 36.20 16.90
N PRO A 261 18.11 35.87 15.67
CA PRO A 261 17.19 35.63 14.57
C PRO A 261 16.27 34.44 14.92
N THR A 262 14.99 34.72 15.11
CA THR A 262 13.94 33.71 15.23
C THR A 262 13.92 32.92 13.93
N ALA A 263 14.46 31.69 13.96
CA ALA A 263 14.48 30.78 12.84
C ALA A 263 13.05 30.65 12.28
N ALA A 264 12.89 30.90 10.98
CA ALA A 264 11.62 30.73 10.30
C ALA A 264 11.06 29.33 10.59
N PRO A 265 9.76 29.18 10.87
CA PRO A 265 9.16 27.88 11.13
C PRO A 265 9.44 26.98 9.92
N VAL A 266 10.28 25.96 10.15
CA VAL A 266 10.60 24.93 9.17
C VAL A 266 9.27 24.35 8.72
N LYS A 267 8.94 24.49 7.43
CA LYS A 267 7.70 23.95 6.88
C LYS A 267 7.64 22.46 7.24
N PRO A 268 6.53 21.97 7.81
CA PRO A 268 6.42 20.59 8.24
C PRO A 268 6.81 19.67 7.09
N GLU A 269 7.81 18.84 7.34
CA GLU A 269 8.31 17.83 6.43
C GLU A 269 7.15 16.98 5.91
N THR A 270 7.26 16.59 4.64
CA THR A 270 6.26 15.91 3.81
C THR A 270 5.38 14.94 4.59
N THR A 271 4.05 15.17 4.56
CA THR A 271 3.00 14.31 5.14
C THR A 271 3.04 12.87 4.60
N PHE A 272 3.63 12.68 3.43
CA PHE A 272 3.74 11.41 2.74
C PHE A 272 5.20 10.96 2.66
N TYR A 273 5.47 9.72 3.06
CA TYR A 273 6.82 9.15 3.03
C TYR A 273 7.09 8.34 1.76
N LEU A 274 6.44 7.18 1.59
CA LEU A 274 6.49 6.41 0.33
C LEU A 274 5.29 6.65 -0.60
N ASN A 275 4.38 7.56 -0.24
CA ASN A 275 3.34 8.00 -1.17
C ASN A 275 3.89 9.17 -1.98
N PHE A 276 4.16 8.93 -3.26
CA PHE A 276 4.60 9.99 -4.16
C PHE A 276 3.44 10.93 -4.46
N PRO A 277 3.67 12.25 -4.50
CA PRO A 277 2.64 13.19 -4.90
C PRO A 277 2.11 12.79 -6.27
N VAL A 278 0.79 12.80 -6.43
CA VAL A 278 0.14 12.64 -7.73
C VAL A 278 0.74 13.72 -8.63
N SER A 279 1.39 13.29 -9.70
CA SER A 279 2.01 14.22 -10.63
C SER A 279 0.89 15.10 -11.19
N GLY A 280 1.11 16.42 -11.25
CA GLY A 280 0.08 17.37 -11.67
C GLY A 280 -0.55 17.00 -13.02
N ARG A 281 -1.65 17.66 -13.40
CA ARG A 281 -2.37 17.38 -14.64
C ARG A 281 -1.39 17.25 -15.83
N PRO A 282 -1.50 16.20 -16.67
CA PRO A 282 -0.66 16.05 -17.85
C PRO A 282 -0.68 17.33 -18.70
N PRO A 283 0.48 17.74 -19.27
CA PRO A 283 0.55 18.94 -20.08
C PRO A 283 -0.39 18.84 -21.29
N GLN A 284 -1.03 19.96 -21.63
CA GLN A 284 -1.86 20.03 -22.82
C GLN A 284 -0.98 19.86 -24.06
N LEU A 285 -1.32 18.89 -24.91
CA LEU A 285 -0.59 18.63 -26.14
C LEU A 285 -1.04 19.59 -27.24
N ILE A 286 -0.06 20.20 -27.91
CA ILE A 286 -0.28 21.15 -29.00
C ILE A 286 0.03 20.46 -30.33
N PRO A 287 -0.75 20.69 -31.40
CA PRO A 287 -0.40 20.22 -32.74
C PRO A 287 0.98 20.74 -33.18
N ILE A 288 1.73 19.90 -33.91
CA ILE A 288 3.02 20.29 -34.45
C ILE A 288 2.81 21.32 -35.56
N SER A 289 3.41 22.51 -35.40
CA SER A 289 3.35 23.55 -36.42
C SER A 289 4.27 23.23 -37.60
N LEU A 290 3.93 23.77 -38.78
CA LEU A 290 4.75 23.72 -40.00
C LEU A 290 5.16 22.29 -40.45
N PRO A 291 4.20 21.40 -40.75
CA PRO A 291 4.53 20.07 -41.27
C PRO A 291 5.32 20.15 -42.58
N PRO A 292 6.25 19.23 -42.86
CA PRO A 292 7.01 19.22 -44.12
C PRO A 292 6.09 18.97 -45.32
N SER A 293 6.65 19.11 -46.53
CA SER A 293 5.90 18.86 -47.78
C SER A 293 5.37 17.42 -47.81
N LEU A 294 4.26 17.19 -48.52
CA LEU A 294 3.61 15.87 -48.58
C LEU A 294 4.55 14.76 -49.10
N SER A 295 5.46 15.09 -50.02
CA SER A 295 6.47 14.14 -50.52
C SER A 295 7.46 13.70 -49.45
N GLN A 296 7.83 14.60 -48.51
CA GLN A 296 8.77 14.32 -47.43
C GLN A 296 8.13 13.54 -46.28
N ARG A 297 6.82 13.70 -46.03
CA ARG A 297 6.11 13.06 -44.91
C ARG A 297 6.23 11.54 -44.89
N LYS A 298 6.39 10.89 -46.05
CA LYS A 298 6.60 9.43 -46.14
C LYS A 298 7.87 8.95 -45.43
N ARG A 299 8.93 9.78 -45.38
CA ARG A 299 10.21 9.44 -44.75
C ARG A 299 10.29 9.86 -43.29
N VAL A 300 9.45 10.82 -42.88
CA VAL A 300 9.46 11.38 -41.53
C VAL A 300 9.32 10.28 -40.47
N SER A 301 8.37 9.36 -40.61
CA SER A 301 8.14 8.31 -39.59
C SER A 301 9.36 7.40 -39.43
N GLN A 302 10.08 7.09 -40.51
CA GLN A 302 11.31 6.29 -40.46
C GLN A 302 12.42 7.06 -39.71
N TYR A 303 12.61 8.34 -40.04
CA TYR A 303 13.57 9.18 -39.32
C TYR A 303 13.19 9.37 -37.85
N ALA A 304 11.90 9.48 -37.53
CA ALA A 304 11.43 9.64 -36.15
C ALA A 304 11.83 8.42 -35.27
N ILE A 305 11.74 7.21 -35.82
CA ILE A 305 12.21 5.98 -35.16
C ILE A 305 13.72 6.06 -34.94
N LEU A 306 14.51 6.39 -35.96
CA LEU A 306 15.98 6.50 -35.83
C LEU A 306 16.39 7.57 -34.80
N ILE A 307 15.77 8.75 -34.87
CA ILE A 307 16.02 9.89 -33.97
C ILE A 307 15.58 9.58 -32.52
N SER A 308 14.70 8.60 -32.31
CA SER A 308 14.32 8.18 -30.95
C SER A 308 15.48 7.54 -30.16
N PHE A 309 16.55 7.12 -30.85
CA PHE A 309 17.78 6.59 -30.25
C PHE A 309 18.89 7.62 -30.06
N VAL A 310 18.73 8.84 -30.62
CA VAL A 310 19.73 9.91 -30.50
C VAL A 310 19.70 10.51 -29.08
N PRO A 311 20.83 10.79 -28.43
CA PRO A 311 20.84 11.45 -27.12
C PRO A 311 20.14 12.82 -27.13
N ARG A 312 19.61 13.28 -25.98
CA ARG A 312 18.77 14.50 -25.92
C ARG A 312 19.55 15.75 -26.31
N GLU A 313 20.83 15.79 -25.96
CA GLU A 313 21.82 16.80 -26.27
C GLU A 313 21.97 17.01 -27.79
N ASP A 314 21.91 15.94 -28.59
CA ASP A 314 22.13 15.99 -30.05
C ASP A 314 20.84 16.28 -30.84
N LEU A 315 19.68 16.20 -30.20
CA LEU A 315 18.41 16.48 -30.88
C LEU A 315 18.30 17.92 -31.36
N GLN A 316 18.92 18.86 -30.65
CA GLN A 316 18.94 20.26 -31.08
C GLN A 316 19.63 20.39 -32.44
N ASN A 317 20.79 19.73 -32.61
CA ASN A 317 21.50 19.68 -33.89
C ASN A 317 20.64 19.03 -34.98
N CYS A 318 19.91 17.95 -34.66
CA CYS A 318 18.99 17.31 -35.59
C CYS A 318 17.89 18.29 -36.08
N THR A 319 17.38 19.17 -35.23
CA THR A 319 16.34 20.14 -35.64
C THR A 319 16.83 21.23 -36.61
N LEU A 320 18.15 21.44 -36.70
CA LEU A 320 18.77 22.43 -37.59
C LEU A 320 19.00 21.88 -39.01
N VAL A 321 19.04 20.56 -39.18
CA VAL A 321 19.35 19.92 -40.48
C VAL A 321 18.35 20.28 -41.57
N SER A 322 17.05 20.14 -41.30
CA SER A 322 15.99 20.47 -42.25
C SER A 322 14.61 20.52 -41.56
N ARG A 323 13.60 21.07 -42.25
CA ARG A 323 12.20 21.03 -41.80
C ARG A 323 11.69 19.60 -41.59
N MET A 324 12.12 18.66 -42.44
CA MET A 324 11.77 17.24 -42.31
C MET A 324 12.36 16.64 -41.02
N PHE A 325 13.64 16.87 -40.75
CA PHE A 325 14.30 16.38 -39.54
C PHE A 325 13.71 17.00 -38.28
N ARG A 326 13.46 18.32 -38.28
CA ARG A 326 12.76 18.99 -37.17
C ARG A 326 11.42 18.33 -36.86
N TYR A 327 10.64 18.03 -37.90
CA TYR A 327 9.36 17.35 -37.74
C TYR A 327 9.53 15.90 -37.24
N ALA A 328 10.53 15.18 -37.73
CA ALA A 328 10.87 13.85 -37.24
C ALA A 328 11.34 13.86 -35.78
N VAL A 329 12.05 14.91 -35.32
CA VAL A 329 12.37 15.13 -33.90
C VAL A 329 11.10 15.27 -33.06
N TYR A 330 10.08 16.01 -33.53
CA TYR A 330 8.81 16.08 -32.80
C TYR A 330 8.12 14.72 -32.67
N LEU A 331 8.12 13.91 -33.74
CA LEU A 331 7.53 12.57 -33.71
C LEU A 331 8.36 11.56 -32.93
N SER A 332 9.66 11.75 -32.78
CA SER A 332 10.52 10.81 -32.06
C SER A 332 10.16 10.69 -30.58
N ALA A 333 9.55 11.72 -29.98
CA ALA A 333 9.04 11.67 -28.61
C ALA A 333 7.99 10.57 -28.41
N TYR A 334 7.10 10.35 -29.39
CA TYR A 334 6.13 9.25 -29.33
C TYR A 334 6.83 7.88 -29.30
N HIS A 335 7.86 7.69 -30.11
CA HIS A 335 8.62 6.44 -30.13
C HIS A 335 9.42 6.22 -28.84
N ARG A 336 9.98 7.28 -28.24
CA ARG A 336 10.58 7.20 -26.89
C ARG A 336 9.56 6.82 -25.83
N LEU A 337 8.40 7.46 -25.83
CA LEU A 337 7.30 7.11 -24.93
C LEU A 337 6.90 5.64 -25.07
N CYS A 338 6.78 5.12 -26.31
CA CYS A 338 6.44 3.71 -26.52
C CYS A 338 7.51 2.74 -25.99
N ARG A 339 8.79 3.13 -26.07
CA ARG A 339 9.92 2.31 -25.61
C ARG A 339 10.10 2.37 -24.10
N ASP A 340 10.10 3.58 -23.56
CA ASP A 340 10.56 3.87 -22.20
C ASP A 340 9.38 4.00 -21.22
N PHE A 341 8.17 4.35 -21.70
CA PHE A 341 6.96 4.56 -20.90
C PHE A 341 5.73 3.84 -21.49
N PRO A 342 5.80 2.54 -21.83
CA PRO A 342 4.66 1.81 -22.35
C PRO A 342 3.54 1.70 -21.29
N GLY A 343 2.30 1.42 -21.70
CA GLY A 343 1.19 1.11 -20.79
C GLY A 343 -0.13 1.82 -21.08
N GLN A 344 -1.11 1.62 -20.21
CA GLN A 344 -2.44 2.19 -20.36
C GLN A 344 -2.44 3.73 -20.28
N ARG A 345 -1.57 4.33 -19.46
CA ARG A 345 -1.48 5.80 -19.34
C ARG A 345 -1.09 6.45 -20.67
N LEU A 346 -0.09 5.89 -21.36
CA LEU A 346 0.30 6.36 -22.69
C LEU A 346 -0.84 6.12 -23.68
N SER A 347 -1.46 4.94 -23.64
CA SER A 347 -2.56 4.57 -24.54
C SER A 347 -3.74 5.56 -24.44
N HIS A 348 -4.10 6.00 -23.24
CA HIS A 348 -5.16 6.99 -23.00
C HIS A 348 -4.81 8.39 -23.54
N VAL A 349 -3.54 8.81 -23.43
CA VAL A 349 -3.09 10.09 -24.01
C VAL A 349 -3.11 10.01 -25.55
N VAL A 350 -2.65 8.89 -26.10
CA VAL A 350 -2.61 8.65 -27.56
C VAL A 350 -4.01 8.46 -28.14
N SER A 351 -4.97 7.91 -27.40
CA SER A 351 -6.37 7.85 -27.88
C SER A 351 -7.02 9.23 -27.97
N SER A 352 -6.51 10.20 -27.22
CA SER A 352 -7.03 11.57 -27.17
C SER A 352 -6.41 12.51 -28.21
N CYS A 353 -5.35 12.09 -28.92
CA CYS A 353 -4.67 12.95 -29.90
C CYS A 353 -3.99 12.14 -31.02
N SER A 354 -3.75 12.75 -32.18
CA SER A 354 -3.05 12.07 -33.28
C SER A 354 -1.54 12.02 -33.00
N PRO A 355 -0.91 10.86 -32.73
CA PRO A 355 0.51 10.79 -32.39
C PRO A 355 1.41 11.29 -33.52
N LEU A 356 0.94 11.21 -34.77
CA LEU A 356 1.66 11.72 -35.95
C LEU A 356 1.57 13.23 -36.12
N MET A 357 0.69 13.93 -35.39
CA MET A 357 0.43 15.36 -35.58
C MET A 357 0.55 16.17 -34.29
N SER A 358 0.75 15.52 -33.14
CA SER A 358 0.82 16.15 -31.83
C SER A 358 2.25 16.18 -31.30
N ASN A 359 2.66 17.30 -30.72
CA ASN A 359 3.97 17.42 -30.09
C ASN A 359 3.97 16.72 -28.73
N MET A 360 4.53 15.52 -28.66
CA MET A 360 4.56 14.68 -27.45
C MET A 360 5.72 15.01 -26.49
N TRP A 361 6.64 15.91 -26.85
CA TRP A 361 7.79 16.27 -26.00
C TRP A 361 7.43 16.80 -24.60
N PRO A 362 6.38 17.64 -24.43
CA PRO A 362 5.95 18.07 -23.10
C PRO A 362 5.54 16.88 -22.23
N TYR A 363 4.80 15.92 -22.79
CA TYR A 363 4.38 14.73 -22.06
C TYR A 363 5.55 13.79 -21.75
N LEU A 364 6.47 13.57 -22.69
CA LEU A 364 7.69 12.81 -22.42
C LEU A 364 8.50 13.43 -21.26
N SER A 365 8.75 14.74 -21.31
CA SER A 365 9.50 15.44 -20.26
C SER A 365 8.79 15.35 -18.91
N TYR A 366 7.46 15.45 -18.90
CA TYR A 366 6.65 15.26 -17.70
C TYR A 366 6.84 13.85 -17.10
N ARG A 367 6.84 12.79 -17.92
CA ARG A 367 7.01 11.40 -17.46
C ARG A 367 8.43 11.12 -16.98
N GLU A 368 9.44 11.65 -17.67
CA GLU A 368 10.85 11.59 -17.24
C GLU A 368 11.05 12.27 -15.87
N GLN A 369 10.45 13.44 -15.69
CA GLN A 369 10.50 14.16 -14.41
C GLN A 369 9.80 13.38 -13.30
N GLU A 370 8.57 12.91 -13.54
CA GLU A 370 7.81 12.07 -12.59
C GLU A 370 8.65 10.87 -12.12
N MET A 371 9.23 10.11 -13.05
CA MET A 371 10.07 8.95 -12.75
C MET A 371 11.31 9.34 -11.95
N THR A 372 12.02 10.39 -12.37
CA THR A 372 13.24 10.87 -11.70
C THR A 372 12.93 11.32 -10.27
N THR A 373 11.88 12.10 -10.10
CA THR A 373 11.42 12.57 -8.79
C THR A 373 11.08 11.40 -7.87
N ARG A 374 10.31 10.41 -8.35
CA ARG A 374 10.00 9.19 -7.57
C ARG A 374 11.24 8.43 -7.14
N LYS A 375 12.17 8.19 -8.07
CA LYS A 375 13.45 7.53 -7.77
C LYS A 375 14.26 8.31 -6.73
N GLN A 376 14.27 9.63 -6.82
CA GLN A 376 14.97 10.48 -5.86
C GLN A 376 14.34 10.40 -4.47
N TYR A 377 13.01 10.49 -4.36
CA TYR A 377 12.29 10.30 -3.10
C TYR A 377 12.58 8.92 -2.49
N PHE A 378 12.54 7.87 -3.29
CA PHE A 378 12.88 6.52 -2.83
C PHE A 378 14.33 6.41 -2.36
N ARG A 379 15.31 6.89 -3.13
CA ARG A 379 16.73 6.85 -2.75
C ARG A 379 17.02 7.60 -1.46
N ASN A 380 16.27 8.68 -1.20
CA ASN A 380 16.38 9.44 0.04
C ASN A 380 15.67 8.77 1.23
N SER A 381 14.81 7.79 0.99
CA SER A 381 14.14 7.02 2.03
C SER A 381 15.08 6.00 2.68
N PHE A 382 14.75 5.53 3.88
CA PHE A 382 15.48 4.46 4.55
C PHE A 382 15.40 3.17 3.74
N LEU A 383 14.28 2.92 3.06
CA LEU A 383 14.11 1.75 2.21
C LEU A 383 15.05 1.79 1.01
N GLY A 384 15.22 2.95 0.37
CA GLY A 384 16.17 3.12 -0.74
C GLY A 384 17.63 3.00 -0.34
N ARG A 385 17.98 3.34 0.91
CA ARG A 385 19.33 3.08 1.46
C ARG A 385 19.60 1.59 1.65
N LEU A 386 18.56 0.78 1.88
CA LEU A 386 18.66 -0.67 2.07
C LEU A 386 18.52 -1.45 0.76
N TYR A 387 17.83 -0.86 -0.22
CA TYR A 387 17.46 -1.47 -1.50
C TYR A 387 17.64 -0.52 -2.68
N ILE A 388 18.53 -0.89 -3.60
CA ILE A 388 18.67 -0.17 -4.86
C ILE A 388 17.85 -0.85 -5.98
N ASP A 389 17.68 -2.17 -5.94
CA ASP A 389 17.17 -2.97 -7.08
C ASP A 389 15.93 -3.85 -6.80
N ALA A 390 15.19 -3.57 -5.72
CA ALA A 390 14.02 -4.38 -5.32
C ALA A 390 12.85 -4.34 -6.32
N VAL A 391 12.77 -3.27 -7.12
CA VAL A 391 11.65 -2.99 -8.02
C VAL A 391 12.17 -2.82 -9.44
N SER A 392 11.51 -3.44 -10.41
CA SER A 392 11.87 -3.37 -11.82
C SER A 392 11.81 -1.94 -12.36
N GLU A 393 12.67 -1.66 -13.35
CA GLU A 393 12.74 -0.33 -14.00
C GLU A 393 11.38 0.13 -14.54
N HIS A 394 10.61 -0.83 -15.07
CA HIS A 394 9.30 -0.60 -15.65
C HIS A 394 8.29 -0.02 -14.64
N LEU A 395 8.28 -0.49 -13.39
CA LEU A 395 7.32 -0.03 -12.37
C LEU A 395 7.56 1.43 -11.93
N TRP A 396 8.78 1.95 -12.04
CA TRP A 396 9.08 3.35 -11.75
C TRP A 396 8.33 4.31 -12.66
N THR A 397 8.04 3.87 -13.88
CA THR A 397 7.21 4.62 -14.82
C THR A 397 5.74 4.57 -14.41
N SER A 398 5.30 3.56 -13.65
CA SER A 398 3.90 3.29 -13.30
C SER A 398 3.03 3.29 -14.56
N PRO A 399 3.25 2.30 -15.44
CA PRO A 399 2.73 2.25 -16.80
C PRO A 399 1.20 2.30 -16.88
N ASP A 400 0.53 1.65 -15.93
CA ASP A 400 -0.91 1.39 -16.00
C ASP A 400 -1.69 2.12 -14.89
N HIS A 401 -1.11 2.23 -13.69
CA HIS A 401 -1.77 2.87 -12.56
C HIS A 401 -0.77 3.63 -11.69
N GLU A 402 -1.15 4.85 -11.27
CA GLU A 402 -0.30 5.77 -10.49
C GLU A 402 0.20 5.20 -9.15
N ARG A 403 -0.48 4.20 -8.59
CA ARG A 403 -0.17 3.57 -7.31
C ARG A 403 0.71 2.33 -7.44
N GLN A 404 1.00 1.85 -8.67
CA GLN A 404 1.80 0.63 -8.89
C GLN A 404 3.12 0.65 -8.14
N ILE A 405 3.88 1.74 -8.27
CA ILE A 405 5.17 1.87 -7.60
C ILE A 405 5.01 1.98 -6.08
N VAL A 406 3.96 2.65 -5.59
CA VAL A 406 3.71 2.81 -4.14
C VAL A 406 3.39 1.45 -3.51
N VAL A 407 2.51 0.67 -4.14
CA VAL A 407 2.15 -0.68 -3.67
C VAL A 407 3.35 -1.62 -3.75
N ALA A 408 4.15 -1.56 -4.82
CA ALA A 408 5.38 -2.35 -4.91
C ALA A 408 6.37 -2.03 -3.78
N LEU A 409 6.62 -0.75 -3.50
CA LEU A 409 7.51 -0.32 -2.41
C LEU A 409 6.96 -0.67 -1.03
N ARG A 410 5.65 -0.54 -0.81
CA ARG A 410 4.98 -0.95 0.43
C ARG A 410 5.08 -2.46 0.62
N PHE A 411 4.96 -3.25 -0.44
CA PHE A 411 5.19 -4.69 -0.38
C PHE A 411 6.66 -5.04 -0.05
N SER A 412 7.64 -4.33 -0.61
CA SER A 412 9.04 -4.46 -0.18
C SER A 412 9.24 -4.13 1.30
N LEU A 413 8.56 -3.09 1.80
CA LEU A 413 8.59 -2.73 3.22
C LEU A 413 8.00 -3.84 4.10
N THR A 414 6.88 -4.42 3.69
CA THR A 414 6.24 -5.53 4.41
C THR A 414 7.10 -6.79 4.42
N ARG A 415 7.80 -7.11 3.30
CA ARG A 415 8.81 -8.19 3.28
C ARG A 415 9.94 -7.94 4.27
N LEU A 416 10.52 -6.73 4.28
CA LEU A 416 11.55 -6.33 5.24
C LEU A 416 11.05 -6.44 6.70
N PHE A 417 9.81 -6.03 6.96
CA PHE A 417 9.23 -6.10 8.29
C PHE A 417 9.17 -7.54 8.82
N PHE A 418 8.63 -8.47 8.04
CA PHE A 418 8.51 -9.87 8.45
C PHE A 418 9.88 -10.53 8.59
N ASP A 419 10.81 -10.22 7.70
CA ASP A 419 12.17 -10.75 7.75
C ASP A 419 12.90 -10.37 9.04
N ILE A 420 12.85 -9.08 9.41
CA ILE A 420 13.39 -8.60 10.69
C ILE A 420 12.67 -9.27 11.86
N SER A 421 11.33 -9.37 11.80
CA SER A 421 10.51 -9.86 12.92
C SER A 421 10.71 -11.34 13.21
N ILE A 422 10.94 -12.15 12.18
CA ILE A 422 11.17 -13.59 12.31
C ILE A 422 12.65 -13.88 12.69
N GLY A 423 13.53 -12.88 12.62
CA GLY A 423 14.97 -13.10 12.67
C GLY A 423 15.47 -13.88 11.45
N GLY A 424 14.77 -13.73 10.32
CA GLY A 424 15.06 -14.41 9.06
C GLY A 424 16.40 -13.97 8.47
N GLY A 425 16.94 -14.82 7.60
CA GLY A 425 18.12 -14.51 6.78
C GLY A 425 17.80 -13.47 5.69
N ARG A 426 18.67 -13.25 4.71
CA ARG A 426 18.48 -12.22 3.66
C ARG A 426 17.39 -12.55 2.61
N GLY A 427 16.42 -13.41 2.95
CA GLY A 427 15.39 -13.92 2.01
C GLY A 427 14.44 -12.86 1.48
N TRP A 428 14.21 -11.78 2.24
CA TRP A 428 13.53 -10.57 1.74
C TRP A 428 14.18 -9.92 0.51
N LYS A 429 15.49 -10.15 0.27
CA LYS A 429 16.19 -9.63 -0.93
C LYS A 429 16.03 -10.53 -2.15
N GLU A 430 15.45 -11.71 -2.00
CA GLU A 430 15.30 -12.64 -3.09
C GLU A 430 14.17 -12.19 -4.02
N GLY A 431 14.50 -12.11 -5.30
CA GLY A 431 13.59 -11.71 -6.36
C GLY A 431 13.33 -10.21 -6.48
N GLN A 432 12.98 -9.80 -7.68
CA GLN A 432 12.64 -8.44 -8.06
C GLN A 432 11.14 -8.32 -8.30
N ILE A 433 10.51 -7.28 -7.77
CA ILE A 433 9.10 -6.99 -8.05
C ILE A 433 9.01 -6.49 -9.49
N VAL A 434 8.37 -7.27 -10.37
CA VAL A 434 8.28 -6.97 -11.80
C VAL A 434 6.94 -6.39 -12.21
N ASN A 435 5.88 -6.66 -11.45
CA ASN A 435 4.53 -6.15 -11.76
C ASN A 435 3.72 -5.89 -10.47
N ALA A 436 2.80 -4.94 -10.55
CA ALA A 436 1.78 -4.64 -9.54
C ALA A 436 0.49 -4.25 -10.26
N GLN A 437 -0.62 -4.93 -9.99
CA GLN A 437 -1.91 -4.66 -10.67
C GLN A 437 -3.06 -4.67 -9.68
N PRO A 438 -4.04 -3.76 -9.81
CA PRO A 438 -5.25 -3.81 -8.99
C PRO A 438 -6.08 -5.05 -9.36
N VAL A 439 -6.53 -5.77 -8.36
CA VAL A 439 -7.48 -6.89 -8.49
C VAL A 439 -8.86 -6.46 -8.01
N VAL A 440 -8.90 -5.74 -6.89
CA VAL A 440 -10.07 -4.99 -6.42
C VAL A 440 -9.61 -3.56 -6.22
N GLU A 441 -10.23 -2.63 -6.94
CA GLU A 441 -9.85 -1.21 -6.91
C GLU A 441 -9.81 -0.70 -5.46
N ASN A 442 -8.73 0.00 -5.13
CA ASN A 442 -8.47 0.59 -3.81
C ASN A 442 -8.33 -0.39 -2.62
N GLU A 443 -8.34 -1.71 -2.85
CA GLU A 443 -8.35 -2.70 -1.78
C GLU A 443 -7.32 -3.83 -1.93
N ILE A 444 -7.28 -4.49 -3.09
CA ILE A 444 -6.49 -5.72 -3.29
C ILE A 444 -5.67 -5.60 -4.57
N TRP A 445 -4.39 -5.95 -4.48
CA TRP A 445 -3.44 -5.91 -5.58
C TRP A 445 -2.81 -7.27 -5.80
N ALA A 446 -2.45 -7.57 -7.05
CA ALA A 446 -1.60 -8.68 -7.43
C ALA A 446 -0.17 -8.15 -7.64
N ILE A 447 0.79 -8.69 -6.89
CA ILE A 447 2.21 -8.37 -6.99
C ILE A 447 2.94 -9.56 -7.58
N THR A 448 3.69 -9.35 -8.66
CA THR A 448 4.50 -10.42 -9.27
C THR A 448 5.97 -10.18 -8.99
N ILE A 449 6.62 -11.18 -8.41
CA ILE A 449 8.05 -11.24 -8.15
C ILE A 449 8.69 -12.16 -9.18
N ARG A 450 9.84 -11.76 -9.73
CA ARG A 450 10.73 -12.61 -10.53
C ARG A 450 11.94 -12.97 -9.68
N HIS A 451 12.11 -14.26 -9.44
CA HIS A 451 13.24 -14.83 -8.71
C HIS A 451 14.51 -14.86 -9.56
N THR A 452 15.66 -15.14 -8.94
CA THR A 452 16.97 -15.15 -9.60
C THR A 452 17.12 -16.29 -10.61
N ASP A 453 16.40 -17.39 -10.43
CA ASP A 453 16.27 -18.51 -11.36
C ASP A 453 15.36 -18.22 -12.56
N GLY A 454 14.76 -17.02 -12.60
CA GLY A 454 13.80 -16.61 -13.61
C GLY A 454 12.36 -17.03 -13.34
N ALA A 455 12.11 -17.82 -12.27
CA ALA A 455 10.76 -18.18 -11.88
C ALA A 455 9.97 -16.95 -11.45
N THR A 456 8.66 -16.99 -11.71
CA THR A 456 7.75 -15.92 -11.30
C THR A 456 6.75 -16.42 -10.29
N GLU A 457 6.48 -15.60 -9.28
CA GLU A 457 5.50 -15.85 -8.25
C GLU A 457 4.62 -14.63 -8.08
N SER A 458 3.31 -14.84 -7.93
CA SER A 458 2.35 -13.75 -7.75
C SER A 458 1.65 -13.84 -6.40
N PHE A 459 1.51 -12.70 -5.73
CA PHE A 459 0.91 -12.53 -4.42
C PHE A 459 -0.33 -11.67 -4.56
N HIS A 460 -1.47 -12.10 -4.00
CA HIS A 460 -2.57 -11.17 -3.72
C HIS A 460 -2.26 -10.47 -2.42
N VAL A 461 -2.29 -9.14 -2.37
CA VAL A 461 -1.92 -8.35 -1.19
C VAL A 461 -2.99 -7.31 -0.89
N LEU A 462 -3.18 -6.97 0.39
CA LEU A 462 -4.01 -5.82 0.77
C LEU A 462 -3.31 -4.54 0.38
N GLU A 463 -3.98 -3.61 -0.28
CA GLU A 463 -3.37 -2.35 -0.69
C GLU A 463 -2.80 -1.58 0.51
N ALA A 464 -3.58 -1.46 1.57
CA ALA A 464 -3.29 -0.62 2.73
C ALA A 464 -2.01 -1.05 3.47
N THR A 465 -1.78 -2.36 3.60
CA THR A 465 -0.67 -2.93 4.40
C THR A 465 0.34 -3.70 3.55
N CYS A 466 -0.01 -4.05 2.31
CA CYS A 466 0.69 -5.00 1.44
C CYS A 466 0.99 -6.35 2.11
N GLU A 467 0.20 -6.74 3.10
CA GLU A 467 0.27 -8.09 3.63
C GLU A 467 -0.29 -9.08 2.60
N PRO A 468 0.40 -10.20 2.34
CA PRO A 468 -0.03 -11.19 1.38
C PRO A 468 -1.28 -11.90 1.90
N LEU A 469 -2.32 -12.03 1.07
CA LEU A 469 -3.53 -12.82 1.31
C LEU A 469 -3.40 -14.26 0.78
N ALA A 470 -2.65 -14.43 -0.30
CA ALA A 470 -2.44 -15.73 -0.93
C ALA A 470 -1.27 -15.67 -1.91
N THR A 471 -0.77 -16.86 -2.26
CA THR A 471 0.30 -17.03 -3.24
C THR A 471 -0.18 -17.89 -4.40
N THR A 472 0.15 -17.48 -5.62
CA THR A 472 -0.03 -18.25 -6.84
C THR A 472 1.33 -18.44 -7.48
N GLY A 473 1.76 -19.69 -7.67
CA GLY A 473 3.09 -20.01 -8.19
C GLY A 473 3.63 -21.34 -7.67
N ILE A 474 4.94 -21.40 -7.44
CA ILE A 474 5.67 -22.61 -7.03
C ILE A 474 5.18 -23.15 -5.68
N SER A 475 4.84 -22.25 -4.75
CA SER A 475 4.24 -22.61 -3.47
C SER A 475 2.81 -22.06 -3.42
N THR A 476 1.82 -22.89 -3.76
CA THR A 476 0.42 -22.47 -3.75
C THR A 476 -0.14 -22.58 -2.34
N ILE A 477 -0.14 -21.46 -1.61
CA ILE A 477 -1.00 -21.32 -0.43
C ILE A 477 -2.36 -20.88 -0.98
N PRO A 478 -3.39 -21.76 -0.96
CA PRO A 478 -4.68 -21.41 -1.53
C PRO A 478 -5.27 -20.22 -0.77
N VAL A 479 -5.82 -19.27 -1.53
CA VAL A 479 -6.64 -18.19 -0.98
C VAL A 479 -7.76 -18.84 -0.17
N ARG A 480 -8.01 -18.37 1.06
CA ARG A 480 -9.17 -18.85 1.82
C ARG A 480 -10.47 -18.64 1.04
N ALA A 481 -11.39 -19.58 1.16
CA ALA A 481 -12.64 -19.56 0.39
C ALA A 481 -13.47 -18.27 0.56
N ASP A 482 -13.47 -17.65 1.74
CA ASP A 482 -14.16 -16.38 1.99
C ASP A 482 -13.50 -15.21 1.26
N TRP A 483 -12.17 -15.15 1.23
CA TRP A 483 -11.43 -14.16 0.44
C TRP A 483 -11.60 -14.35 -1.06
N SER A 484 -11.56 -15.59 -1.55
CA SER A 484 -11.85 -15.88 -2.96
C SER A 484 -13.26 -15.43 -3.34
N ALA A 485 -14.25 -15.71 -2.48
CA ALA A 485 -15.62 -15.28 -2.67
C ALA A 485 -15.77 -13.74 -2.61
N TYR A 486 -15.04 -13.09 -1.71
CA TYR A 486 -14.98 -11.63 -1.59
C TYR A 486 -14.41 -10.98 -2.86
N ILE A 487 -13.24 -11.41 -3.31
CA ILE A 487 -12.58 -10.91 -4.52
C ILE A 487 -13.50 -11.07 -5.74
N SER A 488 -14.10 -12.25 -5.89
CA SER A 488 -15.00 -12.54 -7.01
C SER A 488 -16.25 -11.67 -7.03
N ARG A 489 -16.81 -11.36 -5.85
CA ARG A 489 -18.00 -10.51 -5.71
C ARG A 489 -17.69 -9.04 -5.91
N ARG A 490 -16.56 -8.59 -5.36
CA ARG A 490 -16.10 -7.20 -5.41
C ARG A 490 -15.71 -6.72 -6.80
N ALA A 491 -15.45 -7.63 -7.72
CA ALA A 491 -15.32 -7.30 -9.13
C ALA A 491 -16.58 -6.61 -9.71
N VAL A 492 -17.74 -6.75 -9.05
CA VAL A 492 -19.03 -6.20 -9.51
C VAL A 492 -19.65 -5.21 -8.51
N GLU A 493 -19.46 -5.42 -7.21
CA GLU A 493 -20.11 -4.62 -6.15
C GLU A 493 -19.20 -3.53 -5.58
N SER A 494 -19.76 -2.32 -5.38
CA SER A 494 -19.08 -1.21 -4.69
C SER A 494 -19.14 -1.34 -3.16
N GLY A 495 -18.11 -0.84 -2.48
CA GLY A 495 -18.04 -0.66 -1.02
C GLY A 495 -16.58 -0.65 -0.54
N SER A 496 -16.33 -0.63 0.77
CA SER A 496 -14.98 -0.66 1.35
C SER A 496 -14.71 -1.93 2.16
N LEU A 497 -13.47 -2.44 2.13
CA LEU A 497 -13.03 -3.56 2.96
C LEU A 497 -13.17 -3.23 4.45
N LEU A 498 -13.05 -1.94 4.81
CA LEU A 498 -13.26 -1.47 6.18
C LEU A 498 -14.69 -1.74 6.66
N ASP A 499 -15.68 -1.84 5.76
CA ASP A 499 -17.06 -2.18 6.12
C ASP A 499 -17.21 -3.61 6.67
N HIS A 500 -16.19 -4.45 6.48
CA HIS A 500 -16.10 -5.81 7.01
C HIS A 500 -15.39 -5.90 8.36
N VAL A 501 -14.84 -4.79 8.86
CA VAL A 501 -14.25 -4.71 10.19
C VAL A 501 -15.36 -4.67 11.22
N SER A 502 -15.34 -5.63 12.13
CA SER A 502 -16.17 -5.70 13.33
C SER A 502 -15.37 -5.17 14.51
N TRP A 503 -15.93 -4.23 15.25
CA TRP A 503 -15.36 -3.66 16.47
C TRP A 503 -16.44 -3.55 17.55
N THR A 504 -16.06 -3.14 18.75
CA THR A 504 -16.99 -2.90 19.88
C THR A 504 -17.06 -1.41 20.21
N ASN A 505 -18.01 -0.98 21.06
CA ASN A 505 -18.17 0.43 21.44
C ASN A 505 -18.39 1.33 20.19
N HIS A 506 -19.49 1.11 19.50
CA HIS A 506 -19.82 1.85 18.26
C HIS A 506 -20.22 3.32 18.55
N GLU A 507 -20.57 3.60 19.80
CA GLU A 507 -20.93 4.91 20.33
C GLU A 507 -19.74 5.88 20.32
N GLU A 508 -18.54 5.42 20.68
CA GLU A 508 -17.33 6.25 20.71
C GLU A 508 -16.47 6.07 19.46
N TYR A 509 -16.49 4.89 18.83
CA TYR A 509 -15.61 4.56 17.70
C TYR A 509 -16.37 4.35 16.40
N ASN A 510 -15.79 4.84 15.30
CA ASN A 510 -16.20 4.54 13.93
C ASN A 510 -15.08 3.74 13.25
N LEU A 511 -15.36 2.50 12.86
CA LEU A 511 -14.36 1.56 12.30
C LEU A 511 -13.15 1.35 13.25
N GLY A 512 -13.39 1.37 14.56
CA GLY A 512 -12.32 1.31 15.56
C GLY A 512 -11.53 2.61 15.78
N ILE A 513 -11.91 3.73 15.15
CA ILE A 513 -11.25 5.03 15.28
C ILE A 513 -12.15 6.00 16.06
N SER A 514 -11.59 6.69 17.06
CA SER A 514 -12.31 7.63 17.93
C SER A 514 -13.04 8.70 17.12
N ARG A 515 -14.37 8.77 17.28
CA ARG A 515 -15.24 9.76 16.60
C ARG A 515 -14.87 11.19 16.98
N LEU A 516 -14.49 11.41 18.23
CA LEU A 516 -14.06 12.73 18.71
C LEU A 516 -12.75 13.15 18.04
N TRP A 517 -11.81 12.23 17.90
CA TRP A 517 -10.55 12.52 17.22
C TRP A 517 -10.74 12.77 15.72
N LEU A 518 -11.56 11.96 15.04
CA LEU A 518 -11.90 12.17 13.62
C LEU A 518 -12.43 13.59 13.37
N LYS A 519 -13.34 14.08 14.23
CA LYS A 519 -13.85 15.46 14.15
C LYS A 519 -12.76 16.52 14.35
N ARG A 520 -11.77 16.25 15.21
CA ARG A 520 -10.65 17.19 15.43
C ARG A 520 -9.73 17.27 14.21
N VAL A 521 -9.39 16.13 13.59
CA VAL A 521 -8.46 16.09 12.46
C VAL A 521 -9.10 16.51 11.13
N GLU A 522 -10.42 16.55 11.02
CA GLU A 522 -11.10 17.07 9.83
C GLU A 522 -10.70 18.53 9.51
N GLY A 523 -10.39 19.33 10.54
CA GLY A 523 -9.90 20.71 10.38
C GLY A 523 -8.40 20.83 10.04
N ASP A 524 -7.62 19.74 10.10
CA ASP A 524 -6.16 19.76 9.88
C ASP A 524 -5.76 19.70 8.38
N GLY A 525 -6.72 19.68 7.46
CA GLY A 525 -6.47 19.63 6.01
C GLY A 525 -5.73 18.35 5.58
N GLU A 526 -4.68 18.49 4.75
CA GLU A 526 -3.89 17.35 4.25
C GLU A 526 -3.22 16.55 5.38
N VAL A 527 -2.83 17.21 6.47
CA VAL A 527 -2.25 16.53 7.65
C VAL A 527 -3.29 15.65 8.33
N GLY A 528 -4.53 16.15 8.43
CA GLY A 528 -5.66 15.39 8.97
C GLY A 528 -5.99 14.16 8.13
N ALA A 529 -6.02 14.31 6.81
CA ALA A 529 -6.19 13.21 5.87
C ALA A 529 -5.08 12.16 6.01
N ALA A 530 -3.81 12.59 6.08
CA ALA A 530 -2.69 11.67 6.26
C ALA A 530 -2.76 10.91 7.60
N LYS A 531 -3.14 11.58 8.70
CA LYS A 531 -3.35 10.93 10.00
C LYS A 531 -4.46 9.88 9.93
N ARG A 532 -5.57 10.18 9.24
CA ARG A 532 -6.68 9.25 9.04
C ARG A 532 -6.24 8.03 8.24
N ASP A 533 -5.52 8.22 7.13
CA ASP A 533 -4.98 7.11 6.33
C ASP A 533 -4.06 6.20 7.16
N ILE A 534 -3.22 6.78 8.01
CA ILE A 534 -2.34 6.03 8.92
C ILE A 534 -3.16 5.23 9.93
N ALA A 535 -4.21 5.81 10.51
CA ALA A 535 -5.11 5.10 11.42
C ALA A 535 -5.79 3.91 10.72
N GLU A 536 -6.35 4.11 9.54
CA GLU A 536 -7.01 3.05 8.76
C GLU A 536 -6.04 1.92 8.39
N ARG A 537 -4.79 2.24 8.03
CA ARG A 537 -3.73 1.23 7.80
C ARG A 537 -3.39 0.44 9.06
N TYR A 538 -3.29 1.11 10.21
CA TYR A 538 -3.04 0.44 11.48
C TYR A 538 -4.17 -0.53 11.84
N ILE A 539 -5.42 -0.09 11.70
CA ILE A 539 -6.60 -0.94 11.92
C ILE A 539 -6.53 -2.18 11.03
N LEU A 540 -6.23 -2.00 9.74
CA LEU A 540 -6.09 -3.12 8.82
C LEU A 540 -4.93 -4.04 9.23
N ALA A 541 -3.75 -3.51 9.57
CA ALA A 541 -2.59 -4.29 10.05
C ALA A 541 -2.91 -5.14 11.29
N CYS A 542 -3.77 -4.63 12.19
CA CYS A 542 -4.17 -5.34 13.40
C CYS A 542 -5.21 -6.46 13.14
N VAL A 543 -5.90 -6.47 12.00
CA VAL A 543 -6.90 -7.51 11.66
C VAL A 543 -6.39 -8.55 10.67
N VAL A 544 -5.21 -8.35 10.04
CA VAL A 544 -4.70 -9.22 8.97
C VAL A 544 -4.32 -10.62 9.42
N ALA A 545 -3.98 -10.85 10.69
CA ALA A 545 -3.72 -12.18 11.22
C ALA A 545 -4.84 -13.20 10.89
N ASN A 546 -6.05 -12.70 10.59
CA ASN A 546 -7.22 -13.46 10.18
C ASN A 546 -7.42 -13.60 8.66
N SER A 547 -6.43 -13.33 7.81
CA SER A 547 -6.64 -13.21 6.36
C SER A 547 -5.85 -14.19 5.45
N VAL A 548 -4.66 -14.64 5.84
CA VAL A 548 -3.71 -15.24 4.88
C VAL A 548 -3.71 -16.78 4.88
N SER A 549 -3.82 -17.39 6.05
CA SER A 549 -3.66 -18.85 6.20
C SER A 549 -4.41 -19.45 7.39
N GLY A 550 -5.07 -18.61 8.18
CA GLY A 550 -5.87 -19.05 9.32
C GLY A 550 -7.19 -19.68 8.90
N ARG A 551 -7.71 -20.58 9.73
CA ARG A 551 -9.09 -21.04 9.63
C ARG A 551 -10.04 -19.83 9.65
N TRP A 552 -11.13 -19.89 8.90
CA TRP A 552 -12.20 -18.90 9.03
C TRP A 552 -12.72 -18.90 10.47
N MET A 553 -12.93 -17.71 11.01
CA MET A 553 -13.53 -17.50 12.33
C MET A 553 -14.58 -16.39 12.24
N SER A 554 -15.66 -16.54 13.00
CA SER A 554 -16.62 -15.45 13.20
C SER A 554 -16.03 -14.36 14.11
N SER A 555 -16.57 -13.14 14.05
CA SER A 555 -16.13 -12.03 14.94
C SER A 555 -16.23 -12.41 16.42
N MET A 556 -17.23 -13.21 16.81
CA MET A 556 -17.36 -13.72 18.18
C MET A 556 -16.24 -14.71 18.53
N GLN A 557 -15.91 -15.64 17.64
CA GLN A 557 -14.82 -16.59 17.87
C GLN A 557 -13.47 -15.89 17.95
N MET A 558 -13.21 -14.91 17.08
CA MET A 558 -12.00 -14.09 17.14
C MET A 558 -11.91 -13.28 18.44
N ALA A 559 -13.04 -12.74 18.92
CA ALA A 559 -13.11 -12.05 20.20
C ALA A 559 -12.82 -12.99 21.38
N GLN A 560 -13.38 -14.20 21.37
CA GLN A 560 -13.12 -15.22 22.39
C GLN A 560 -11.66 -15.68 22.39
N GLU A 561 -11.08 -15.93 21.21
CA GLU A 561 -9.67 -16.30 21.08
C GLU A 561 -8.75 -15.17 21.58
N SER A 562 -9.06 -13.92 21.24
CA SER A 562 -8.34 -12.74 21.74
C SER A 562 -8.45 -12.59 23.26
N ALA A 563 -9.57 -13.01 23.85
CA ALA A 563 -9.77 -13.06 25.29
C ALA A 563 -9.07 -14.27 25.97
N GLY A 564 -8.44 -15.16 25.20
CA GLY A 564 -7.81 -16.38 25.70
C GLY A 564 -8.82 -17.47 26.12
N LEU A 565 -10.07 -17.36 25.68
CA LEU A 565 -11.13 -18.34 25.94
C LEU A 565 -11.12 -19.40 24.82
N ILE A 566 -10.40 -20.50 25.05
CA ILE A 566 -10.35 -21.62 24.09
C ILE A 566 -11.53 -22.55 24.37
N GLU A 567 -12.68 -22.29 23.77
CA GLU A 567 -13.76 -23.27 23.74
C GLU A 567 -14.30 -23.42 22.31
N THR A 568 -13.56 -24.18 21.50
CA THR A 568 -13.91 -24.49 20.12
C THR A 568 -15.05 -25.50 20.07
N VAL A 569 -16.28 -25.02 20.21
CA VAL A 569 -17.43 -25.73 19.64
C VAL A 569 -17.37 -25.49 18.13
N ALA A 570 -17.22 -26.56 17.35
CA ALA A 570 -17.18 -26.49 15.90
C ALA A 570 -18.48 -25.83 15.39
N SER A 571 -18.36 -24.61 14.85
CA SER A 571 -19.47 -23.94 14.20
C SER A 571 -19.84 -24.70 12.93
N ARG A 572 -21.14 -24.93 12.71
CA ARG A 572 -21.62 -25.52 11.45
C ARG A 572 -21.15 -24.66 10.27
N PRO A 573 -20.71 -25.29 9.16
CA PRO A 573 -20.27 -24.55 7.98
C PRO A 573 -21.42 -23.64 7.50
N GLN A 574 -21.16 -22.33 7.43
CA GLN A 574 -22.07 -21.40 6.79
C GLN A 574 -21.98 -21.60 5.27
N SER A 575 -23.13 -21.61 4.60
CA SER A 575 -23.19 -21.83 3.13
C SER A 575 -22.57 -20.69 2.32
N ASN A 576 -22.32 -19.53 2.92
CA ASN A 576 -21.69 -18.37 2.27
C ASN A 576 -20.86 -17.58 3.30
N PRO A 577 -19.61 -18.01 3.59
CA PRO A 577 -18.77 -17.30 4.54
C PRO A 577 -18.42 -15.92 3.99
N LYS A 578 -18.77 -14.87 4.75
CA LYS A 578 -18.29 -13.51 4.51
C LYS A 578 -16.90 -13.37 5.14
N VAL A 579 -16.05 -12.53 4.53
CA VAL A 579 -14.81 -12.08 5.17
C VAL A 579 -15.20 -11.34 6.43
N ASN A 580 -14.72 -11.85 7.57
CA ASN A 580 -14.89 -11.25 8.89
C ASN A 580 -13.54 -10.79 9.39
N LEU A 581 -13.42 -9.50 9.65
CA LEU A 581 -12.24 -8.89 10.25
C LEU A 581 -12.65 -8.43 11.64
N PHE A 582 -11.99 -8.87 12.70
CA PHE A 582 -12.32 -8.45 14.07
C PHE A 582 -11.18 -7.63 14.65
N LEU A 583 -11.51 -6.44 15.16
CA LEU A 583 -10.57 -5.54 15.81
C LEU A 583 -10.75 -5.61 17.34
N PRO A 584 -9.74 -6.05 18.11
CA PRO A 584 -9.77 -6.01 19.56
C PRO A 584 -9.81 -4.58 20.13
N VAL A 585 -10.46 -4.41 21.29
CA VAL A 585 -10.62 -3.11 21.99
C VAL A 585 -9.29 -2.39 22.21
N HIS A 586 -8.24 -3.12 22.57
CA HIS A 586 -6.91 -2.53 22.85
C HIS A 586 -6.18 -2.04 21.59
N HIS A 587 -6.75 -2.28 20.40
CA HIS A 587 -6.28 -1.76 19.12
C HIS A 587 -7.20 -0.66 18.56
N HIS A 588 -8.20 -0.20 19.32
CA HIS A 588 -8.93 1.01 18.95
C HIS A 588 -7.98 2.21 18.93
N VAL A 589 -8.18 3.12 17.97
CA VAL A 589 -7.32 4.29 17.77
C VAL A 589 -7.96 5.51 18.42
N GLU A 590 -7.29 6.07 19.43
CA GLU A 590 -7.66 7.35 20.05
C GLU A 590 -7.09 8.55 19.30
N SER A 591 -5.84 8.44 18.86
CA SER A 591 -5.18 9.49 18.09
C SER A 591 -3.94 9.00 17.36
N VAL A 592 -3.56 9.73 16.30
CA VAL A 592 -2.32 9.52 15.55
C VAL A 592 -1.41 10.73 15.71
N HIS A 593 -0.15 10.48 16.07
CA HIS A 593 0.87 11.50 16.30
C HIS A 593 2.04 11.32 15.34
N LEU A 594 2.47 12.42 14.73
CA LEU A 594 3.66 12.50 13.86
C LEU A 594 4.84 13.21 14.55
N THR A 595 4.63 13.61 15.81
CA THR A 595 5.57 14.36 16.64
C THR A 595 5.52 13.84 18.07
N VAL A 596 6.65 13.82 18.75
CA VAL A 596 6.73 13.54 20.20
C VAL A 596 7.20 14.81 20.90
N GLY A 597 6.30 15.40 21.70
CA GLY A 597 6.49 16.74 22.25
C GLY A 597 6.60 17.80 21.13
N ARG A 598 7.77 18.40 20.97
CA ARG A 598 8.05 19.39 19.91
C ARG A 598 8.94 18.85 18.78
N ARG A 599 9.36 17.59 18.85
CA ARG A 599 10.24 16.97 17.86
C ARG A 599 9.42 16.16 16.87
N ALA A 600 9.72 16.28 15.59
CA ALA A 600 9.16 15.41 14.56
C ALA A 600 9.68 13.98 14.73
N LEU A 601 8.78 13.01 14.60
CA LEU A 601 9.17 11.61 14.46
C LEU A 601 9.89 11.40 13.12
N HIS A 602 10.69 10.35 13.03
CA HIS A 602 11.27 9.91 11.77
C HIS A 602 10.15 9.81 10.71
N PRO A 603 10.37 10.25 9.46
CA PRO A 603 9.29 10.33 8.45
C PRO A 603 8.55 9.00 8.18
N ALA A 604 9.20 7.86 8.44
CA ALA A 604 8.58 6.54 8.32
C ALA A 604 7.75 6.10 9.55
N LEU A 605 7.82 6.81 10.68
CA LEU A 605 7.22 6.40 11.95
C LEU A 605 6.06 7.28 12.39
N ALA A 606 4.97 6.68 12.82
CA ALA A 606 3.91 7.36 13.58
C ALA A 606 3.73 6.71 14.95
N VAL A 607 3.14 7.45 15.87
CA VAL A 607 2.66 6.91 17.15
C VAL A 607 1.15 6.83 17.12
N ILE A 608 0.61 5.65 17.41
CA ILE A 608 -0.81 5.40 17.61
C ILE A 608 -1.07 5.39 19.11
N GLN A 609 -1.92 6.29 19.58
CA GLN A 609 -2.49 6.19 20.92
C GLN A 609 -3.68 5.25 20.87
N THR A 610 -3.67 4.23 21.71
CA THR A 610 -4.84 3.36 21.97
C THR A 610 -5.35 3.61 23.39
N PRO A 611 -6.50 3.04 23.79
CA PRO A 611 -6.97 3.13 25.18
C PRO A 611 -5.99 2.54 26.20
N SER A 612 -5.15 1.59 25.79
CA SER A 612 -4.26 0.87 26.71
C SER A 612 -2.83 1.38 26.71
N ARG A 613 -2.29 1.77 25.56
CA ARG A 613 -0.88 2.21 25.40
C ARG A 613 -0.59 2.89 24.07
N GLU A 614 0.59 3.47 23.97
CA GLU A 614 1.15 3.96 22.70
C GLU A 614 1.85 2.85 21.90
N TYR A 615 1.70 2.89 20.57
CA TYR A 615 2.40 2.02 19.63
C TYR A 615 3.20 2.83 18.61
N TYR A 616 4.45 2.44 18.38
CA TYR A 616 5.25 2.94 17.27
C TYR A 616 4.97 2.06 16.04
N ILE A 617 4.57 2.69 14.94
CA ILE A 617 4.19 2.00 13.70
C ILE A 617 4.92 2.56 12.48
N LEU A 618 5.04 1.75 11.43
CA LEU A 618 5.45 2.20 10.11
C LEU A 618 4.26 2.86 9.39
N ARG A 619 4.38 4.15 9.04
CA ARG A 619 3.27 4.96 8.47
C ARG A 619 2.70 4.38 7.18
N ASP A 620 3.54 3.75 6.37
CA ASP A 620 3.15 3.32 5.03
C ASP A 620 2.41 1.98 5.02
N ASN A 621 2.53 1.13 6.04
CA ASN A 621 1.81 -0.15 6.09
C ASN A 621 1.09 -0.44 7.42
N GLY A 622 1.18 0.44 8.41
CA GLY A 622 0.48 0.30 9.69
C GLY A 622 1.12 -0.68 10.67
N MET A 623 2.23 -1.32 10.31
CA MET A 623 2.82 -2.39 11.12
C MET A 623 3.52 -1.85 12.37
N GLN A 624 3.25 -2.50 13.51
CA GLN A 624 3.85 -2.16 14.80
C GLN A 624 5.32 -2.55 14.84
N VAL A 625 6.18 -1.57 15.08
CA VAL A 625 7.62 -1.78 15.31
C VAL A 625 8.03 -1.60 16.75
N GLY A 626 7.19 -1.02 17.62
CA GLY A 626 7.50 -0.77 19.02
C GLY A 626 6.28 -0.35 19.85
N CYS A 627 6.47 -0.08 21.13
CA CYS A 627 5.42 0.34 22.06
C CYS A 627 5.93 1.38 23.07
N GLU A 628 5.04 1.91 23.91
CA GLU A 628 5.33 2.92 24.93
C GLU A 628 6.52 2.54 25.84
N GLU A 629 6.57 1.28 26.28
CA GLU A 629 7.54 0.81 27.27
C GLU A 629 8.91 0.53 26.66
N GLU A 630 8.94 0.01 25.44
CA GLU A 630 10.16 -0.43 24.75
C GLU A 630 10.66 0.58 23.71
N GLY A 631 9.88 1.63 23.46
CA GLY A 631 10.16 2.60 22.41
C GLY A 631 10.26 1.93 21.05
N VAL A 632 11.12 2.48 20.19
CA VAL A 632 11.57 1.80 18.96
C VAL A 632 12.69 0.82 19.31
N PRO A 633 12.54 -0.49 19.04
CA PRO A 633 13.55 -1.52 19.30
C PRO A 633 14.85 -1.26 18.55
N GLU A 634 15.96 -1.77 19.09
CA GLU A 634 17.30 -1.50 18.58
C GLU A 634 17.48 -1.81 17.09
N VAL A 635 16.92 -2.93 16.62
CA VAL A 635 17.01 -3.31 15.21
C VAL A 635 16.38 -2.26 14.30
N TRP A 636 15.18 -1.78 14.64
CA TRP A 636 14.47 -0.75 13.90
C TRP A 636 15.14 0.62 14.04
N ARG A 637 15.71 0.96 15.20
CA ARG A 637 16.50 2.18 15.37
C ARG A 637 17.68 2.24 14.41
N LYS A 638 18.41 1.13 14.25
CA LYS A 638 19.55 1.03 13.32
C LYS A 638 19.08 1.14 11.86
N VAL A 639 18.00 0.44 11.51
CA VAL A 639 17.40 0.45 10.16
C VAL A 639 16.91 1.84 9.75
N LEU A 640 16.24 2.54 10.66
CA LEU A 640 15.64 3.85 10.40
C LEU A 640 16.64 5.00 10.60
N GLY A 641 17.62 4.84 11.49
CA GLY A 641 18.49 5.93 11.93
C GLY A 641 17.79 6.86 12.92
N CYS A 642 17.03 6.29 13.86
CA CYS A 642 16.28 7.04 14.88
C CYS A 642 16.65 6.61 16.31
N ASP A 643 16.28 7.42 17.29
CA ASP A 643 16.46 7.14 18.71
C ASP A 643 15.35 6.24 19.27
N PHE A 644 15.40 5.97 20.59
CA PHE A 644 14.38 5.19 21.31
C PHE A 644 12.97 5.76 21.18
N LYS A 645 12.83 7.08 21.04
CA LYS A 645 11.53 7.75 20.91
C LYS A 645 11.09 7.88 19.45
N GLY A 646 11.82 7.28 18.51
CA GLY A 646 11.56 7.38 17.08
C GLY A 646 11.89 8.74 16.47
N CYS A 647 12.61 9.61 17.18
CA CYS A 647 13.10 10.87 16.61
C CYS A 647 14.36 10.59 15.77
N PRO A 648 14.57 11.27 14.63
CA PRO A 648 15.81 11.14 13.88
C PRO A 648 17.01 11.38 14.81
N ALA A 649 18.02 10.51 14.73
CA ALA A 649 19.25 10.76 15.46
C ALA A 649 19.78 12.11 14.98
N GLU A 650 19.96 13.07 15.90
CA GLU A 650 20.67 14.29 15.57
C GLU A 650 21.98 13.84 14.95
N ALA A 651 22.22 14.23 13.70
CA ALA A 651 23.49 13.98 13.05
C ALA A 651 24.51 14.56 14.00
N ARG A 652 25.21 13.70 14.75
CA ARG A 652 26.33 14.12 15.56
C ARG A 652 27.30 14.62 14.52
N VAL A 653 27.33 15.94 14.35
CA VAL A 653 28.36 16.62 13.59
C VAL A 653 29.61 16.28 14.37
N THR A 654 30.29 15.22 13.95
CA THR A 654 31.60 14.87 14.46
C THR A 654 32.50 16.01 13.98
N ILE A 655 32.72 16.99 14.86
CA ILE A 655 33.61 18.14 14.63
C ILE A 655 35.05 17.62 14.59
#